data_AF-A0A7D6ZFB3-F1
#
_entry.id   AF-A0A7D6ZFB3-F1
#
_cell.length_a   1.000
_cell.length_b   1.000
_cell.length_c   1.000
_cell.angle_alpha   90.00
_cell.angle_beta   90.00
_cell.angle_gamma   90.00
#
_symmetry.space_group_name_H-M   'P 1'
#
loop_
_entity.id
_entity.type
_entity.pdbx_description
1 polymer ?
#
loop_
_entity_poly.entity_id
_entity_poly.type
_entity_poly.pdbx_seq_one_letter_code
_entity_poly.pdbx_strand_id
1 'polypeptide(L)'
;MDKNYITPMNIKITAFKEEINFKDLSFLEEEINNNKGALFSSNYEFPNRYSRWELGVVNPHLEIRTSGLQGQVRALSRSGKELLKIVKVILQTIDGVNLEVSEEIIKFTLEKDNKVYREEERSKKRSIFTIIRALMDGFKSEDNWLGLYGAFGYDLVFQFEDDIKLYKSRDDSEDVVLYFPEKVYLRDNKLSKTFCIKYDFSYKGITTVSENNEAINQKDIQKTLNEEYIQKGDYSKIVTLAKESFRKGDLFEVVPSYSIVRETELHPKEIYHNLKNINPSPYNFFINLGKEYLIGSSPEMFVRVEDKKVETCPISGTIKRGANAIEDSEQIRKLLNSKKDEEELTMCTDVDRNDKSRVCKEGTVKVVNRRTIEMYSHLIHTVDHVEGTLKENYDALDAFLTHMWAVTLTGAPKKRAIEWIEKVEKDKRNWYGGAVGFIKFNGDMNTGITLRTLRYIDKKVEIRVGATLLMNSIEEDEEEETKVKSLAMLKSLDKFEGQLSTNFTKKIVNCPQNKRALIIDHEDSFVHTLANYIKTLGFEVETYRGDEGRRKLKEEKFDVLILSPGPGTPSEFKLNESIDIAIEKGVPVFGVCLGLQGIVEYFGGKLDYIENPRHGKKLKVKKSKEAPWPSVKEEFTVGLYHSLYGKEIGDDLINICEDEEGILMGVMHKKLKILGVQFHPESILSLDNDSGMSLLGDSLQFLTQI
;
A
#
# COMPACT_ATOMS: atom_id res chain seq x y z
N MET A 1 -20.75 19.61 -26.06
CA MET A 1 -21.96 20.43 -25.78
C MET A 1 -21.56 21.40 -24.69
N ASP A 2 -21.65 22.68 -24.98
CA ASP A 2 -21.25 23.73 -24.05
C ASP A 2 -22.32 23.86 -22.97
N LYS A 3 -21.88 23.95 -21.71
CA LYS A 3 -22.77 24.15 -20.57
C LYS A 3 -22.59 25.55 -20.03
N ASN A 4 -23.70 26.20 -19.69
CA ASN A 4 -23.71 27.53 -19.10
C ASN A 4 -24.25 27.41 -17.68
N TYR A 5 -23.55 28.00 -16.72
CA TYR A 5 -23.95 28.07 -15.32
C TYR A 5 -24.01 29.54 -14.89
N ILE A 6 -24.88 29.87 -13.95
CA ILE A 6 -24.98 31.21 -13.36
C ILE A 6 -24.84 31.04 -11.85
N THR A 7 -23.84 31.69 -11.27
CA THR A 7 -23.60 31.63 -9.82
C THR A 7 -24.59 32.53 -9.07
N PRO A 8 -24.75 32.37 -7.73
CA PRO A 8 -25.58 33.26 -6.93
C PRO A 8 -25.19 34.75 -7.02
N MET A 9 -23.93 35.04 -7.36
CA MET A 9 -23.43 36.41 -7.59
C MET A 9 -23.68 36.90 -9.03
N ASN A 10 -24.41 36.17 -9.86
CA ASN A 10 -24.62 36.41 -11.29
C ASN A 10 -23.33 36.39 -12.13
N ILE A 11 -22.33 35.60 -11.72
CA ILE A 11 -21.19 35.30 -12.58
C ILE A 11 -21.65 34.21 -13.55
N LYS A 12 -21.55 34.48 -14.85
CA LYS A 12 -21.85 33.47 -15.87
C LYS A 12 -20.58 32.68 -16.18
N ILE A 13 -20.67 31.36 -16.07
CA ILE A 13 -19.60 30.41 -16.34
C ILE A 13 -19.99 29.61 -17.57
N THR A 14 -19.13 29.58 -18.59
CA THR A 14 -19.33 28.79 -19.80
C THR A 14 -18.27 27.69 -19.85
N ALA A 15 -18.69 26.43 -19.82
CA ALA A 15 -17.82 25.26 -19.84
C ALA A 15 -17.86 24.60 -21.22
N PHE A 16 -16.70 24.54 -21.88
CA PHE A 16 -16.51 23.93 -23.18
C PHE A 16 -15.84 22.58 -23.01
N LYS A 17 -16.62 21.50 -23.12
CA LYS A 17 -16.13 20.13 -22.99
C LYS A 17 -15.85 19.52 -24.36
N GLU A 18 -14.60 19.17 -24.59
CA GLU A 18 -14.12 18.47 -25.78
C GLU A 18 -13.50 17.10 -25.41
N GLU A 19 -13.71 16.11 -26.27
CA GLU A 19 -12.96 14.84 -26.19
C GLU A 19 -11.60 15.06 -26.87
N ILE A 20 -10.54 14.57 -26.24
CA ILE A 20 -9.17 14.71 -26.75
C ILE A 20 -8.61 13.34 -27.13
N ASN A 21 -7.73 13.30 -28.13
CA ASN A 21 -7.18 12.03 -28.65
C ASN A 21 -5.96 11.58 -27.85
N PHE A 22 -6.13 11.36 -26.55
CA PHE A 22 -5.11 10.80 -25.66
C PHE A 22 -5.65 9.58 -24.91
N LYS A 23 -4.82 8.56 -24.74
CA LYS A 23 -5.21 7.33 -24.03
C LYS A 23 -5.38 7.54 -22.53
N ASP A 24 -4.54 8.39 -21.96
CA ASP A 24 -4.48 8.73 -20.54
C ASP A 24 -3.90 10.15 -20.36
N LEU A 25 -3.76 10.61 -19.13
CA LEU A 25 -3.25 11.95 -18.84
C LEU A 25 -1.72 12.00 -18.67
N SER A 26 -0.97 10.99 -19.11
CA SER A 26 0.50 10.97 -18.99
C SER A 26 1.18 12.13 -19.74
N PHE A 27 0.56 12.64 -20.81
CA PHE A 27 1.08 13.82 -21.52
C PHE A 27 1.18 15.07 -20.62
N LEU A 28 0.39 15.15 -19.54
CA LEU A 28 0.47 16.25 -18.58
C LEU A 28 1.71 16.15 -17.68
N GLU A 29 2.36 15.00 -17.58
CA GLU A 29 3.62 14.87 -16.84
C GLU A 29 4.70 15.79 -17.45
N GLU A 30 4.77 15.91 -18.77
CA GLU A 30 5.69 16.85 -19.44
C GLU A 30 5.27 18.31 -19.24
N GLU A 31 3.98 18.60 -19.40
CA GLU A 31 3.45 19.95 -19.29
C GLU A 31 3.66 20.51 -17.88
N ILE A 32 3.38 19.72 -16.84
CA ILE A 32 3.53 20.12 -15.43
C ILE A 32 5.00 20.18 -15.02
N ASN A 33 5.87 19.39 -15.64
CA ASN A 33 7.31 19.48 -15.39
C ASN A 33 7.85 20.89 -15.70
N ASN A 34 7.25 21.58 -16.66
CA ASN A 34 7.71 22.89 -17.12
C ASN A 34 6.78 24.04 -16.69
N ASN A 35 5.52 23.74 -16.36
CA ASN A 35 4.49 24.74 -16.05
C ASN A 35 3.80 24.44 -14.73
N LYS A 36 3.34 25.50 -14.04
CA LYS A 36 2.51 25.38 -12.84
C LYS A 36 1.26 24.55 -13.13
N GLY A 37 0.96 23.62 -12.24
CA GLY A 37 -0.13 22.67 -12.44
C GLY A 37 -0.08 21.52 -11.45
N ALA A 38 -1.09 20.65 -11.53
CA ALA A 38 -1.24 19.49 -10.69
C ALA A 38 -1.89 18.35 -11.48
N LEU A 39 -1.30 17.17 -11.38
CA LEU A 39 -1.86 15.91 -11.87
C LEU A 39 -2.18 15.04 -10.65
N PHE A 40 -3.39 14.54 -10.59
CA PHE A 40 -3.90 13.65 -9.55
C PHE A 40 -4.42 12.37 -10.21
N SER A 41 -4.12 11.21 -9.63
CA SER A 41 -4.65 9.96 -10.14
C SER A 41 -4.80 8.89 -9.07
N SER A 42 -5.87 8.10 -9.21
CA SER A 42 -6.03 6.83 -8.51
C SER A 42 -5.91 5.69 -9.51
N ASN A 43 -4.85 4.90 -9.38
CA ASN A 43 -4.62 3.71 -10.21
C ASN A 43 -5.14 2.43 -9.55
N TYR A 44 -5.68 2.57 -8.34
CA TYR A 44 -6.14 1.48 -7.51
C TYR A 44 -7.67 1.44 -7.49
N GLU A 45 -8.22 0.24 -7.54
CA GLU A 45 -9.65 0.03 -7.47
C GLU A 45 -9.93 -0.87 -6.28
N PHE A 46 -10.80 -0.41 -5.40
CA PHE A 46 -11.29 -1.20 -4.28
C PHE A 46 -12.80 -1.05 -4.20
N PRO A 47 -13.58 -2.14 -4.25
CA PRO A 47 -15.03 -2.08 -4.30
C PRO A 47 -15.61 -1.13 -3.25
N ASN A 48 -16.50 -0.24 -3.69
CA ASN A 48 -17.21 0.74 -2.85
C ASN A 48 -16.34 1.75 -2.08
N ARG A 49 -15.02 1.83 -2.36
CA ARG A 49 -14.11 2.78 -1.71
C ARG A 49 -13.35 3.65 -2.73
N TYR A 50 -12.61 3.00 -3.63
CA TYR A 50 -11.78 3.65 -4.64
C TYR A 50 -12.21 3.22 -6.04
N SER A 51 -12.39 4.21 -6.91
CA SER A 51 -12.47 4.00 -8.34
C SER A 51 -11.19 4.51 -8.98
N ARG A 52 -10.84 3.96 -10.14
CA ARG A 52 -9.77 4.57 -10.94
C ARG A 52 -10.26 5.89 -11.50
N TRP A 53 -9.41 6.92 -11.41
CA TRP A 53 -9.66 8.23 -12.00
C TRP A 53 -8.33 8.95 -12.25
N GLU A 54 -8.33 9.85 -13.22
CA GLU A 54 -7.20 10.75 -13.49
C GLU A 54 -7.76 12.15 -13.73
N LEU A 55 -7.13 13.14 -13.12
CA LEU A 55 -7.53 14.54 -13.16
C LEU A 55 -6.30 15.42 -13.20
N GLY A 56 -6.25 16.38 -14.11
CA GLY A 56 -5.10 17.26 -14.28
C GLY A 56 -5.49 18.70 -14.57
N VAL A 57 -4.71 19.63 -14.03
CA VAL A 57 -4.78 21.06 -14.32
C VAL A 57 -3.37 21.55 -14.64
N VAL A 58 -3.22 22.34 -15.69
CA VAL A 58 -1.94 22.96 -16.07
C VAL A 58 -2.21 24.32 -16.68
N ASN A 59 -1.26 25.24 -16.55
CA ASN A 59 -1.40 26.65 -16.95
C ASN A 59 -2.65 27.30 -16.32
N PRO A 60 -2.76 27.32 -14.98
CA PRO A 60 -3.92 27.87 -14.30
C PRO A 60 -4.07 29.37 -14.55
N HIS A 61 -5.30 29.89 -14.44
CA HIS A 61 -5.56 31.32 -14.53
C HIS A 61 -5.02 32.08 -13.32
N LEU A 62 -5.25 31.54 -12.12
CA LEU A 62 -4.86 32.16 -10.86
C LEU A 62 -4.11 31.18 -9.96
N GLU A 63 -3.27 31.74 -9.11
CA GLU A 63 -2.60 31.07 -8.01
C GLU A 63 -2.92 31.78 -6.69
N ILE A 64 -3.30 31.01 -5.69
CA ILE A 64 -3.55 31.48 -4.32
C ILE A 64 -2.44 30.94 -3.44
N ARG A 65 -1.69 31.82 -2.78
CA ARG A 65 -0.65 31.44 -1.80
C ARG A 65 -0.92 32.09 -0.47
N THR A 66 -0.77 31.35 0.62
CA THR A 66 -1.01 31.87 1.98
C THR A 66 0.08 31.47 2.97
N SER A 67 0.25 32.27 4.00
CA SER A 67 1.08 31.98 5.18
C SER A 67 0.49 32.73 6.38
N GLY A 68 0.08 32.01 7.41
CA GLY A 68 -0.71 32.57 8.51
C GLY A 68 -1.99 33.22 7.98
N LEU A 69 -2.33 34.42 8.46
CA LEU A 69 -3.56 35.14 8.08
C LEU A 69 -3.40 36.08 6.88
N GLN A 70 -2.31 35.93 6.13
CA GLN A 70 -2.01 36.76 4.96
C GLN A 70 -1.73 35.89 3.74
N GLY A 71 -1.86 36.49 2.56
CA GLY A 71 -1.61 35.79 1.32
C GLY A 71 -1.77 36.66 0.09
N GLN A 72 -1.76 36.01 -1.06
CA GLN A 72 -1.98 36.66 -2.33
C GLN A 72 -2.78 35.77 -3.28
N VAL A 73 -3.60 36.41 -4.12
CA VAL A 73 -4.14 35.82 -5.35
C VAL A 73 -3.43 36.48 -6.53
N ARG A 74 -2.83 35.68 -7.39
CA ARG A 74 -1.98 36.14 -8.49
C ARG A 74 -2.52 35.65 -9.82
N ALA A 75 -2.58 36.54 -10.81
CA ALA A 75 -2.85 36.19 -12.20
C ALA A 75 -1.61 35.56 -12.84
N LEU A 76 -1.83 34.44 -13.54
CA LEU A 76 -0.79 33.70 -14.27
C LEU A 76 -0.99 33.72 -15.79
N SER A 77 -2.06 34.37 -16.26
CA SER A 77 -2.38 34.55 -17.67
C SER A 77 -3.13 35.87 -17.89
N ARG A 78 -3.27 36.30 -19.16
CA ARG A 78 -4.03 37.50 -19.51
C ARG A 78 -5.50 37.40 -19.04
N SER A 79 -6.17 36.28 -19.31
CA SER A 79 -7.53 36.01 -18.79
C SER A 79 -7.54 35.91 -17.26
N GLY A 80 -6.44 35.47 -16.64
CA GLY A 80 -6.25 35.53 -15.19
C GLY A 80 -6.36 36.95 -14.64
N LYS A 81 -5.85 37.98 -15.34
CA LYS A 81 -5.98 39.39 -14.90
C LYS A 81 -7.45 39.85 -14.87
N GLU A 82 -8.24 39.43 -15.86
CA GLU A 82 -9.67 39.71 -15.89
C GLU A 82 -10.42 38.96 -14.78
N LEU A 83 -10.10 37.68 -14.58
CA LEU A 83 -10.67 36.89 -13.49
C LEU A 83 -10.32 37.46 -12.11
N LEU A 84 -9.13 38.02 -11.96
CA LEU A 84 -8.67 38.69 -10.73
C LEU A 84 -9.57 39.88 -10.36
N LYS A 85 -10.15 40.59 -11.35
CA LYS A 85 -11.13 41.67 -11.08
C LYS A 85 -12.43 41.13 -10.49
N ILE A 86 -12.87 39.94 -10.91
CA ILE A 86 -14.03 39.26 -10.32
C ILE A 86 -13.70 38.81 -8.89
N VAL A 87 -12.53 38.19 -8.69
CA VAL A 87 -12.03 37.79 -7.37
C VAL A 87 -11.96 38.98 -6.41
N LYS A 88 -11.47 40.14 -6.86
CA LYS A 88 -11.46 41.37 -6.05
C LYS A 88 -12.85 41.68 -5.49
N VAL A 89 -13.88 41.65 -6.34
CA VAL A 89 -15.26 41.95 -5.93
C VAL A 89 -15.75 40.94 -4.88
N ILE A 90 -15.41 39.66 -5.04
CA ILE A 90 -15.73 38.61 -4.07
C ILE A 90 -15.03 38.89 -2.73
N LEU A 91 -13.72 39.13 -2.75
CA LEU A 91 -12.95 39.36 -1.52
C LEU A 91 -13.38 40.63 -0.78
N GLN A 92 -13.82 41.67 -1.49
CA GLN A 92 -14.36 42.89 -0.89
C GLN A 92 -15.64 42.67 -0.08
N THR A 93 -16.32 41.52 -0.22
CA THR A 93 -17.49 41.18 0.61
C THR A 93 -17.11 40.68 2.00
N ILE A 94 -15.84 40.34 2.22
CA ILE A 94 -15.36 39.79 3.49
C ILE A 94 -15.12 40.93 4.47
N ASP A 95 -15.83 40.89 5.60
CA ASP A 95 -15.59 41.82 6.70
C ASP A 95 -14.20 41.61 7.33
N GLY A 96 -13.43 42.67 7.59
CA GLY A 96 -12.10 42.59 8.20
C GLY A 96 -10.98 42.05 7.30
N VAL A 97 -11.11 42.15 5.97
CA VAL A 97 -10.02 41.89 5.03
C VAL A 97 -9.42 43.20 4.53
N ASN A 98 -8.10 43.30 4.58
CA ASN A 98 -7.34 44.38 3.98
C ASN A 98 -6.77 43.91 2.64
N LEU A 99 -7.03 44.66 1.56
CA LEU A 99 -6.63 44.28 0.20
C LEU A 99 -5.68 45.32 -0.41
N GLU A 100 -4.52 44.87 -0.88
CA GLU A 100 -3.63 45.65 -1.75
C GLU A 100 -3.72 45.08 -3.16
N VAL A 101 -4.19 45.89 -4.11
CA VAL A 101 -4.52 45.42 -5.46
C VAL A 101 -3.59 46.07 -6.49
N SER A 102 -2.94 45.24 -7.29
CA SER A 102 -2.27 45.61 -8.54
C SER A 102 -2.98 44.95 -9.73
N GLU A 103 -2.46 45.16 -10.94
CA GLU A 103 -3.01 44.54 -12.16
C GLU A 103 -2.92 43.00 -12.14
N GLU A 104 -1.91 42.45 -11.47
CA GLU A 104 -1.59 41.01 -11.51
C GLU A 104 -1.72 40.32 -10.16
N ILE A 105 -1.80 41.08 -9.06
CA ILE A 105 -1.77 40.52 -7.70
C ILE A 105 -2.80 41.24 -6.83
N ILE A 106 -3.58 40.46 -6.07
CA ILE A 106 -4.30 40.93 -4.89
C ILE A 106 -3.58 40.34 -3.68
N LYS A 107 -2.90 41.16 -2.90
CA LYS A 107 -2.46 40.75 -1.57
C LYS A 107 -3.59 40.98 -0.59
N PHE A 108 -3.73 40.08 0.36
CA PHE A 108 -4.73 40.19 1.41
C PHE A 108 -4.13 39.91 2.78
N THR A 109 -4.67 40.59 3.78
CA THR A 109 -4.42 40.33 5.19
C THR A 109 -5.75 40.28 5.92
N LEU A 110 -6.00 39.19 6.65
CA LEU A 110 -7.17 39.03 7.49
C LEU A 110 -6.87 39.54 8.90
N GLU A 111 -7.76 40.35 9.43
CA GLU A 111 -7.73 40.72 10.84
C GLU A 111 -8.13 39.53 11.71
N LYS A 112 -7.39 39.32 12.81
CA LYS A 112 -7.83 38.37 13.84
C LYS A 112 -9.13 38.88 14.43
N ASP A 113 -10.13 38.01 14.50
CA ASP A 113 -11.29 38.28 15.34
C ASP A 113 -11.01 37.79 16.78
N ASN A 114 -11.58 38.48 17.76
CA ASN A 114 -11.51 38.10 19.17
C ASN A 114 -12.78 37.34 19.61
N LYS A 115 -13.48 36.69 18.67
CA LYS A 115 -14.70 35.96 19.01
C LYS A 115 -14.32 34.66 19.72
N VAL A 116 -15.10 34.31 20.73
CA VAL A 116 -15.01 33.00 21.37
C VAL A 116 -15.91 32.05 20.59
N TYR A 117 -15.31 30.99 20.05
CA TYR A 117 -16.01 29.95 19.33
C TYR A 117 -16.27 28.77 20.26
N ARG A 118 -17.42 28.13 20.10
CA ARG A 118 -17.61 26.78 20.64
C ARG A 118 -16.70 25.80 19.89
N GLU A 119 -16.29 24.70 20.51
CA GLU A 119 -15.40 23.73 19.85
C GLU A 119 -16.06 23.08 18.63
N GLU A 120 -17.39 22.94 18.61
CA GLU A 120 -18.13 22.47 17.43
C GLU A 120 -18.14 23.48 16.28
N GLU A 121 -17.82 24.75 16.55
CA GLU A 121 -17.74 25.84 15.57
C GLU A 121 -16.29 26.28 15.30
N ARG A 122 -15.31 25.54 15.81
CA ARG A 122 -13.89 25.87 15.66
C ARG A 122 -13.46 26.03 14.21
N SER A 123 -14.02 25.26 13.28
CA SER A 123 -13.77 25.38 11.83
C SER A 123 -14.26 26.70 11.22
N LYS A 124 -15.10 27.45 11.93
CA LYS A 124 -15.57 28.79 11.56
C LYS A 124 -14.67 29.91 12.09
N LYS A 125 -13.68 29.61 12.94
CA LYS A 125 -12.66 30.57 13.38
C LYS A 125 -12.01 31.21 12.16
N ARG A 126 -11.85 32.53 12.19
CA ARG A 126 -11.24 33.29 11.10
C ARG A 126 -9.83 32.78 10.81
N SER A 127 -9.66 32.34 9.57
CA SER A 127 -8.44 31.75 9.01
C SER A 127 -8.40 32.02 7.50
N ILE A 128 -7.37 31.52 6.81
CA ILE A 128 -7.30 31.57 5.34
C ILE A 128 -8.50 30.90 4.66
N PHE A 129 -9.21 30.00 5.35
CA PHE A 129 -10.41 29.35 4.82
C PHE A 129 -11.59 30.31 4.68
N THR A 130 -11.53 31.50 5.29
CA THR A 130 -12.46 32.60 5.02
C THR A 130 -12.36 33.07 3.57
N ILE A 131 -11.14 33.17 3.03
CA ILE A 131 -10.87 33.53 1.64
C ILE A 131 -11.35 32.41 0.71
N ILE A 132 -11.01 31.17 1.05
CA ILE A 132 -11.40 29.99 0.25
C ILE A 132 -12.93 29.85 0.20
N ARG A 133 -13.64 30.00 1.33
CA ARG A 133 -15.11 29.98 1.38
C ARG A 133 -15.73 31.08 0.53
N ALA A 134 -15.23 32.31 0.62
CA ALA A 134 -15.74 33.41 -0.21
C ALA A 134 -15.59 33.12 -1.71
N LEU A 135 -14.47 32.54 -2.13
CA LEU A 135 -14.27 32.10 -3.51
C LEU A 135 -15.23 30.96 -3.90
N MET A 136 -15.41 29.97 -3.02
CA MET A 136 -16.37 28.89 -3.25
C MET A 136 -17.80 29.41 -3.40
N ASP A 137 -18.23 30.33 -2.54
CA ASP A 137 -19.56 30.93 -2.59
C ASP A 137 -19.75 31.80 -3.83
N GLY A 138 -18.74 32.58 -4.20
CA GLY A 138 -18.78 33.45 -5.36
C GLY A 138 -18.87 32.68 -6.68
N PHE A 139 -18.10 31.59 -6.80
CA PHE A 139 -18.07 30.74 -7.99
C PHE A 139 -18.98 29.50 -7.92
N LYS A 140 -19.85 29.43 -6.91
CA LYS A 140 -20.75 28.29 -6.69
C LYS A 140 -21.56 27.96 -7.94
N SER A 141 -21.47 26.71 -8.40
CA SER A 141 -22.15 26.23 -9.60
C SER A 141 -22.42 24.73 -9.55
N GLU A 142 -23.28 24.24 -10.43
CA GLU A 142 -23.56 22.81 -10.63
C GLU A 142 -22.48 22.09 -11.45
N ASP A 143 -21.38 22.76 -11.79
CA ASP A 143 -20.27 22.14 -12.49
C ASP A 143 -19.50 21.19 -11.56
N ASN A 144 -19.24 19.98 -12.05
CA ASN A 144 -18.64 18.91 -11.25
C ASN A 144 -17.10 18.96 -11.22
N TRP A 145 -16.46 19.87 -11.95
CA TRP A 145 -15.01 19.88 -12.16
C TRP A 145 -14.38 21.26 -12.02
N LEU A 146 -15.14 22.35 -11.95
CA LEU A 146 -14.55 23.65 -11.63
C LEU A 146 -14.28 23.76 -10.12
N GLY A 147 -13.08 24.23 -9.78
CA GLY A 147 -12.65 24.32 -8.38
C GLY A 147 -11.24 24.87 -8.19
N LEU A 148 -10.68 24.60 -7.01
CA LEU A 148 -9.34 24.95 -6.59
C LEU A 148 -8.51 23.68 -6.37
N TYR A 149 -7.29 23.67 -6.92
CA TYR A 149 -6.44 22.47 -7.02
C TYR A 149 -5.05 22.72 -6.44
N GLY A 150 -4.55 21.86 -5.56
CA GLY A 150 -3.18 22.01 -5.08
C GLY A 150 -2.91 21.35 -3.74
N ALA A 151 -2.27 22.08 -2.84
CA ALA A 151 -1.68 21.56 -1.62
C ALA A 151 -1.99 22.43 -0.38
N PHE A 152 -2.07 21.74 0.77
CA PHE A 152 -2.31 22.27 2.10
C PHE A 152 -1.16 21.79 3.01
N GLY A 153 -0.42 22.74 3.58
CA GLY A 153 0.74 22.50 4.43
C GLY A 153 0.36 22.21 5.88
N TYR A 154 1.23 21.49 6.58
CA TYR A 154 1.01 21.05 7.96
C TYR A 154 0.79 22.22 8.94
N ASP A 155 1.52 23.32 8.75
CA ASP A 155 1.50 24.48 9.66
C ASP A 155 0.14 25.23 9.67
N LEU A 156 -0.79 24.91 8.76
CA LEU A 156 -2.19 25.36 8.82
C LEU A 156 -2.85 25.14 10.18
N VAL A 157 -2.46 24.06 10.90
CA VAL A 157 -3.02 23.74 12.21
C VAL A 157 -2.80 24.84 13.25
N PHE A 158 -1.70 25.58 13.13
CA PHE A 158 -1.36 26.68 14.05
C PHE A 158 -2.23 27.92 13.88
N GLN A 159 -3.03 28.02 12.81
CA GLN A 159 -4.07 29.05 12.71
C GLN A 159 -5.25 28.77 13.67
N PHE A 160 -5.41 27.51 14.09
CA PHE A 160 -6.49 27.06 14.97
C PHE A 160 -6.00 26.72 16.38
N GLU A 161 -4.76 26.24 16.53
CA GLU A 161 -4.06 26.03 17.81
C GLU A 161 -3.01 27.13 18.04
N ASP A 162 -3.46 28.37 18.15
CA ASP A 162 -2.61 29.57 18.18
C ASP A 162 -1.92 29.83 19.54
N ASP A 163 -2.22 29.01 20.54
CA ASP A 163 -1.55 28.97 21.84
C ASP A 163 -0.34 28.03 21.87
N ILE A 164 -0.12 27.22 20.83
CA ILE A 164 1.07 26.37 20.72
C ILE A 164 2.30 27.23 20.51
N LYS A 165 3.30 27.05 21.37
CA LYS A 165 4.61 27.70 21.21
C LYS A 165 5.37 27.12 20.01
N LEU A 166 5.71 27.98 19.07
CA LEU A 166 6.50 27.65 17.88
C LEU A 166 8.01 27.75 18.17
N TYR A 167 8.78 26.74 17.75
CA TYR A 167 10.25 26.64 17.95
C TYR A 167 11.07 26.79 16.66
N LYS A 168 10.47 26.60 15.47
CA LYS A 168 11.10 26.79 14.15
C LYS A 168 10.75 28.14 13.50
N SER A 169 11.59 28.64 12.58
CA SER A 169 11.25 29.82 11.75
C SER A 169 10.24 29.46 10.65
N ARG A 170 9.36 30.41 10.32
CA ARG A 170 8.30 30.33 9.31
C ARG A 170 8.42 31.40 8.22
N ASP A 171 9.55 32.10 8.14
CA ASP A 171 9.73 33.25 7.23
C ASP A 171 9.52 32.90 5.74
N ASP A 172 9.79 31.64 5.37
CA ASP A 172 9.67 31.06 4.02
C ASP A 172 8.51 30.06 3.89
N SER A 173 7.63 29.98 4.89
CA SER A 173 6.52 29.01 4.93
C SER A 173 5.42 29.35 3.93
N GLU A 174 4.80 28.31 3.37
CA GLU A 174 3.57 28.40 2.59
C GLU A 174 2.60 27.38 3.16
N ASP A 175 1.45 27.87 3.62
CA ASP A 175 0.41 27.06 4.27
C ASP A 175 -0.55 26.48 3.23
N VAL A 176 -0.82 27.21 2.16
CA VAL A 176 -1.71 26.79 1.07
C VAL A 176 -1.17 27.29 -0.24
N VAL A 177 -1.15 26.42 -1.24
CA VAL A 177 -0.96 26.79 -2.65
C VAL A 177 -2.06 26.12 -3.46
N LEU A 178 -2.98 26.92 -4.01
CA LEU A 178 -4.10 26.44 -4.81
C LEU A 178 -4.16 27.14 -6.17
N TYR A 179 -4.53 26.38 -7.19
CA TYR A 179 -4.67 26.82 -8.55
C TYR A 179 -6.14 26.90 -8.96
N PHE A 180 -6.50 28.03 -9.55
CA PHE A 180 -7.76 28.19 -10.26
C PHE A 180 -7.50 27.84 -11.74
N PRO A 181 -8.08 26.75 -12.28
CA PRO A 181 -7.70 26.25 -13.60
C PRO A 181 -8.23 27.11 -14.74
N GLU A 182 -7.47 27.16 -15.84
CA GLU A 182 -8.01 27.53 -17.16
C GLU A 182 -8.73 26.32 -17.79
N LYS A 183 -8.07 25.16 -17.70
CA LYS A 183 -8.53 23.90 -18.25
C LYS A 183 -8.44 22.81 -17.21
N VAL A 184 -9.43 21.91 -17.24
CA VAL A 184 -9.44 20.68 -16.46
C VAL A 184 -9.43 19.49 -17.41
N TYR A 185 -8.44 18.63 -17.27
CA TYR A 185 -8.32 17.38 -18.01
C TYR A 185 -8.78 16.24 -17.12
N LEU A 186 -9.61 15.35 -17.66
CA LEU A 186 -10.12 14.20 -16.90
C LEU A 186 -10.22 12.96 -17.78
N ARG A 187 -9.98 11.80 -17.18
CA ARG A 187 -10.18 10.50 -17.81
C ARG A 187 -11.45 9.85 -17.28
N ASP A 188 -12.41 9.59 -18.17
CA ASP A 188 -13.55 8.73 -17.87
C ASP A 188 -13.17 7.28 -18.18
N ASN A 189 -12.92 6.50 -17.13
CA ASN A 189 -12.52 5.11 -17.26
C ASN A 189 -13.65 4.19 -17.72
N LYS A 190 -14.92 4.54 -17.47
CA LYS A 190 -16.07 3.75 -17.95
C LYS A 190 -16.21 3.90 -19.46
N LEU A 191 -15.99 5.11 -19.97
CA LEU A 191 -16.02 5.38 -21.41
C LEU A 191 -14.67 5.11 -22.10
N SER A 192 -13.60 4.90 -21.34
CA SER A 192 -12.22 4.84 -21.84
C SER A 192 -11.85 6.05 -22.71
N LYS A 193 -12.30 7.24 -22.30
CA LYS A 193 -12.14 8.50 -23.02
C LYS A 193 -11.50 9.56 -22.15
N THR A 194 -10.72 10.45 -22.75
CA THR A 194 -10.16 11.62 -22.11
C THR A 194 -10.87 12.88 -22.59
N PHE A 195 -11.09 13.81 -21.68
CA PHE A 195 -11.77 15.06 -21.95
C PHE A 195 -10.95 16.24 -21.45
N CYS A 196 -11.08 17.37 -22.13
CA CYS A 196 -10.63 18.68 -21.70
C CYS A 196 -11.87 19.57 -21.51
N ILE A 197 -11.94 20.27 -20.38
CA ILE A 197 -12.97 21.27 -20.11
C ILE A 197 -12.30 22.62 -19.97
N LYS A 198 -12.66 23.58 -20.83
CA LYS A 198 -12.20 24.97 -20.77
C LYS A 198 -13.30 25.84 -20.17
N TYR A 199 -12.93 26.87 -19.41
CA TYR A 199 -13.90 27.74 -18.74
C TYR A 199 -13.73 29.21 -19.13
N ASP A 200 -14.85 29.83 -19.51
CA ASP A 200 -14.97 31.28 -19.65
C ASP A 200 -15.89 31.86 -18.57
N PHE A 201 -15.54 33.04 -18.09
CA PHE A 201 -16.25 33.76 -17.03
C PHE A 201 -16.70 35.11 -17.55
N SER A 202 -17.93 35.51 -17.22
CA SER A 202 -18.39 36.88 -17.46
C SER A 202 -19.17 37.45 -16.29
N TYR A 203 -18.89 38.69 -15.94
CA TYR A 203 -19.51 39.40 -14.82
C TYR A 203 -19.41 40.92 -15.02
N LYS A 204 -20.55 41.61 -15.09
CA LYS A 204 -20.64 43.09 -15.17
C LYS A 204 -19.67 43.73 -16.20
N GLY A 205 -19.59 43.15 -17.40
CA GLY A 205 -18.73 43.64 -18.48
C GLY A 205 -17.30 43.11 -18.47
N ILE A 206 -16.86 42.43 -17.40
CA ILE A 206 -15.63 41.64 -17.38
C ILE A 206 -15.88 40.32 -18.09
N THR A 207 -14.99 39.92 -19.00
CA THR A 207 -15.07 38.63 -19.69
C THR A 207 -13.67 38.03 -19.80
N THR A 208 -13.54 36.74 -19.51
CA THR A 208 -12.33 35.96 -19.81
C THR A 208 -12.51 35.25 -21.15
N VAL A 209 -11.41 35.02 -21.86
CA VAL A 209 -11.41 34.23 -23.09
C VAL A 209 -10.40 33.10 -22.95
N SER A 210 -10.85 31.87 -23.10
CA SER A 210 -10.02 30.65 -23.01
C SER A 210 -9.23 30.36 -24.28
N GLU A 211 -9.56 31.00 -25.42
CA GLU A 211 -8.77 30.95 -26.66
C GLU A 211 -7.59 31.94 -26.64
N ASN A 212 -6.42 31.51 -27.11
CA ASN A 212 -5.19 32.33 -27.25
C ASN A 212 -4.76 33.06 -25.97
N ASN A 213 -4.90 32.41 -24.82
CA ASN A 213 -4.51 32.97 -23.54
C ASN A 213 -2.99 32.83 -23.32
N GLU A 214 -2.26 33.94 -23.44
CA GLU A 214 -0.81 33.97 -23.21
C GLU A 214 -0.48 33.84 -21.72
N ALA A 215 0.45 32.92 -21.40
CA ALA A 215 0.98 32.75 -20.07
C ALA A 215 1.86 33.95 -19.68
N ILE A 216 1.74 34.40 -18.43
CA ILE A 216 2.60 35.44 -17.88
C ILE A 216 3.87 34.77 -17.36
N ASN A 217 4.98 34.97 -18.06
CA ASN A 217 6.26 34.36 -17.72
C ASN A 217 6.81 34.99 -16.43
N GLN A 218 7.09 34.18 -15.40
CA GLN A 218 7.49 34.70 -14.08
C GLN A 218 8.72 33.99 -13.53
N LYS A 219 9.59 34.77 -12.88
CA LYS A 219 10.70 34.24 -12.07
C LYS A 219 10.23 34.08 -10.64
N ASP A 220 10.02 32.84 -10.22
CA ASP A 220 9.81 32.52 -8.81
C ASP A 220 11.15 32.59 -8.05
N ILE A 221 11.11 33.00 -6.77
CA ILE A 221 12.30 33.02 -5.91
C ILE A 221 12.69 31.56 -5.62
N GLN A 222 13.94 31.19 -5.90
CA GLN A 222 14.46 29.86 -5.61
C GLN A 222 14.50 29.62 -4.09
N LYS A 223 13.89 28.52 -3.65
CA LYS A 223 14.10 27.96 -2.31
C LYS A 223 15.40 27.14 -2.32
N THR A 224 16.00 26.95 -1.15
CA THR A 224 17.12 26.04 -0.95
C THR A 224 16.76 24.98 0.08
N LEU A 225 17.23 23.75 -0.12
CA LEU A 225 17.14 22.68 0.86
C LEU A 225 18.44 22.62 1.67
N ASN A 226 18.32 22.66 2.99
CA ASN A 226 19.43 22.40 3.89
C ASN A 226 19.76 20.90 3.85
N GLU A 227 21.05 20.57 3.85
CA GLU A 227 21.49 19.17 3.90
C GLU A 227 21.37 18.64 5.32
N GLU A 228 20.71 17.48 5.47
CA GLU A 228 20.69 16.79 6.74
C GLU A 228 20.59 15.27 6.60
N TYR A 229 21.32 14.58 7.48
CA TYR A 229 21.37 13.14 7.57
C TYR A 229 21.15 12.74 9.03
N ILE A 230 20.12 11.95 9.30
CA ILE A 230 19.99 11.28 10.59
C ILE A 230 21.01 10.15 10.71
N GLN A 231 21.68 10.09 11.84
CA GLN A 231 22.57 9.00 12.17
C GLN A 231 21.78 7.85 12.80
N LYS A 232 22.27 6.63 12.60
CA LYS A 232 21.67 5.45 13.24
C LYS A 232 21.56 5.66 14.76
N GLY A 233 20.37 5.44 15.31
CA GLY A 233 20.05 5.62 16.71
C GLY A 233 19.51 7.00 17.08
N ASP A 234 19.50 7.98 16.17
CA ASP A 234 18.88 9.28 16.47
C ASP A 234 17.35 9.16 16.57
N TYR A 235 16.73 8.35 15.71
CA TYR A 235 15.28 8.10 15.82
C TYR A 235 14.94 7.30 17.08
N SER A 236 15.77 6.31 17.45
CA SER A 236 15.60 5.52 18.68
C SER A 236 15.58 6.40 19.96
N LYS A 237 16.36 7.49 20.00
CA LYS A 237 16.31 8.47 21.11
C LYS A 237 14.96 9.20 21.17
N ILE A 238 14.39 9.54 20.01
CA ILE A 238 13.05 10.14 19.92
C ILE A 238 12.00 9.16 20.45
N VAL A 239 12.11 7.87 20.13
CA VAL A 239 11.23 6.82 20.66
C VAL A 239 11.29 6.74 22.18
N THR A 240 12.50 6.81 22.75
CA THR A 240 12.70 6.83 24.21
C THR A 240 11.98 8.01 24.86
N LEU A 241 12.12 9.21 24.28
CA LEU A 241 11.49 10.43 24.77
C LEU A 241 9.95 10.37 24.66
N ALA A 242 9.42 9.76 23.60
CA ALA A 242 7.99 9.55 23.45
C ALA A 242 7.45 8.62 24.55
N LYS A 243 8.17 7.53 24.86
CA LYS A 243 7.82 6.59 25.94
C LYS A 243 7.80 7.25 27.33
N GLU A 244 8.68 8.21 27.59
CA GLU A 244 8.59 9.02 28.83
C GLU A 244 7.30 9.84 28.91
N SER A 245 6.84 10.36 27.77
CA SER A 245 5.60 11.15 27.68
C SER A 245 4.36 10.26 27.82
N PHE A 246 4.38 9.05 27.22
CA PHE A 246 3.34 8.04 27.42
C PHE A 246 3.19 7.63 28.88
N ARG A 247 4.31 7.39 29.59
CA ARG A 247 4.29 7.03 31.03
C ARG A 247 3.66 8.10 31.91
N LYS A 248 3.76 9.38 31.52
CA LYS A 248 3.14 10.51 32.23
C LYS A 248 1.65 10.69 31.88
N GLY A 249 1.17 10.03 30.83
CA GLY A 249 -0.17 10.25 30.28
C GLY A 249 -0.29 11.54 29.46
N ASP A 250 0.84 12.12 29.02
CA ASP A 250 0.83 13.32 28.17
C ASP A 250 0.40 12.98 26.73
N LEU A 251 0.70 11.75 26.30
CA LEU A 251 0.43 11.20 24.98
C LEU A 251 -0.09 9.76 25.12
N PHE A 252 -0.83 9.29 24.13
CA PHE A 252 -1.21 7.88 23.92
C PHE A 252 -0.49 7.30 22.71
N GLU A 253 -0.34 8.15 21.68
CA GLU A 253 0.35 7.86 20.43
C GLU A 253 0.99 9.15 19.91
N VAL A 254 2.14 9.06 19.24
CA VAL A 254 2.74 10.17 18.50
C VAL A 254 3.53 9.68 17.30
N VAL A 255 3.54 10.48 16.23
CA VAL A 255 4.18 10.13 14.96
C VAL A 255 5.29 11.14 14.65
N PRO A 256 6.47 11.05 15.29
CA PRO A 256 7.60 11.89 14.94
C PRO A 256 8.18 11.48 13.60
N SER A 257 8.75 12.48 12.93
CA SER A 257 9.29 12.34 11.58
C SER A 257 10.60 13.08 11.43
N TYR A 258 11.32 12.71 10.38
CA TYR A 258 12.55 13.36 9.98
C TYR A 258 12.73 13.36 8.47
N SER A 259 13.57 14.27 8.00
CA SER A 259 13.85 14.46 6.57
C SER A 259 15.16 13.77 6.17
N ILE A 260 15.14 13.21 4.97
CA ILE A 260 16.31 12.69 4.24
C ILE A 260 16.43 13.55 2.98
N VAL A 261 17.58 14.20 2.79
CA VAL A 261 17.83 15.02 1.59
C VAL A 261 18.79 14.30 0.66
N ARG A 262 18.49 14.27 -0.63
CA ARG A 262 19.35 13.70 -1.68
C ARG A 262 19.45 14.65 -2.86
N GLU A 263 20.63 14.70 -3.46
CA GLU A 263 20.81 15.31 -4.78
C GLU A 263 20.37 14.32 -5.86
N THR A 264 19.87 14.85 -6.97
CA THR A 264 19.47 14.05 -8.12
C THR A 264 19.65 14.84 -9.42
N GLU A 265 20.01 14.12 -10.47
CA GLU A 265 20.04 14.66 -11.84
C GLU A 265 18.75 14.37 -12.62
N LEU A 266 17.80 13.64 -12.01
CA LEU A 266 16.51 13.35 -12.63
C LEU A 266 15.60 14.59 -12.62
N HIS A 267 14.81 14.73 -13.68
CA HIS A 267 13.72 15.69 -13.71
C HIS A 267 12.55 15.23 -12.82
N PRO A 268 11.78 16.16 -12.24
CA PRO A 268 10.61 15.84 -11.42
C PRO A 268 9.63 14.84 -12.05
N LYS A 269 9.36 14.95 -13.36
CA LYS A 269 8.51 13.98 -14.09
C LYS A 269 9.06 12.55 -14.07
N GLU A 270 10.38 12.38 -14.17
CA GLU A 270 11.01 11.05 -14.19
C GLU A 270 10.87 10.40 -12.82
N ILE A 271 11.06 11.17 -11.76
CA ILE A 271 10.86 10.71 -10.38
C ILE A 271 9.39 10.31 -10.15
N TYR A 272 8.43 11.12 -10.62
CA TYR A 272 7.00 10.79 -10.55
C TYR A 272 6.68 9.48 -11.29
N HIS A 273 7.19 9.34 -12.51
CA HIS A 273 7.01 8.14 -13.33
C HIS A 273 7.56 6.90 -12.62
N ASN A 274 8.78 6.98 -12.08
CA ASN A 274 9.42 5.90 -11.34
C ASN A 274 8.62 5.54 -10.09
N LEU A 275 8.21 6.52 -9.29
CA LEU A 275 7.46 6.30 -8.05
C LEU A 275 6.12 5.61 -8.31
N LYS A 276 5.39 6.05 -9.34
CA LYS A 276 4.09 5.48 -9.76
C LYS A 276 4.20 4.00 -10.14
N ASN A 277 5.32 3.60 -10.75
CA ASN A 277 5.60 2.21 -11.12
C ASN A 277 6.05 1.36 -9.93
N ILE A 278 6.89 1.91 -9.03
CA ILE A 278 7.41 1.20 -7.85
C ILE A 278 6.32 0.99 -6.80
N ASN A 279 5.47 1.98 -6.58
CA ASN A 279 4.48 1.98 -5.51
C ASN A 279 3.12 2.50 -6.03
N PRO A 280 2.30 1.67 -6.68
CA PRO A 280 0.96 2.08 -7.09
C PRO A 280 0.08 2.28 -5.85
N SER A 281 -0.45 3.49 -5.66
CA SER A 281 -1.30 3.85 -4.51
C SER A 281 -2.64 4.46 -4.94
N PRO A 282 -3.64 4.56 -4.04
CA PRO A 282 -4.91 5.19 -4.32
C PRO A 282 -4.82 6.70 -4.59
N TYR A 283 -3.78 7.39 -4.11
CA TYR A 283 -3.60 8.83 -4.31
C TYR A 283 -2.20 9.15 -4.84
N ASN A 284 -2.05 9.15 -6.16
CA ASN A 284 -0.83 9.62 -6.83
C ASN A 284 -0.99 11.09 -7.20
N PHE A 285 0.08 11.86 -7.05
CA PHE A 285 0.08 13.26 -7.42
C PHE A 285 1.45 13.75 -7.90
N PHE A 286 1.41 14.65 -8.88
CA PHE A 286 2.55 15.41 -9.37
C PHE A 286 2.15 16.87 -9.49
N ILE A 287 2.72 17.72 -8.64
CA ILE A 287 2.31 19.11 -8.49
C ILE A 287 3.53 20.00 -8.66
N ASN A 288 3.49 20.89 -9.63
CA ASN A 288 4.45 21.97 -9.77
C ASN A 288 3.91 23.21 -9.05
N LEU A 289 4.46 23.49 -7.87
CA LEU A 289 4.14 24.66 -7.06
C LEU A 289 5.03 25.86 -7.43
N GLY A 290 5.63 25.92 -8.62
CA GLY A 290 6.51 27.00 -9.08
C GLY A 290 7.90 26.99 -8.44
N LYS A 291 7.96 27.18 -7.12
CA LYS A 291 9.20 27.18 -6.33
C LYS A 291 9.72 25.77 -6.01
N GLU A 292 8.83 24.80 -6.03
CA GLU A 292 9.08 23.43 -5.61
C GLU A 292 8.05 22.49 -6.25
N TYR A 293 8.35 21.19 -6.27
CA TYR A 293 7.43 20.17 -6.74
C TYR A 293 7.06 19.24 -5.59
N LEU A 294 5.81 18.80 -5.57
CA LEU A 294 5.35 17.69 -4.74
C LEU A 294 5.09 16.50 -5.64
N ILE A 295 5.80 15.41 -5.36
CA ILE A 295 5.73 14.16 -6.11
C ILE A 295 5.37 13.07 -5.10
N GLY A 296 4.21 12.45 -5.22
CA GLY A 296 3.75 11.52 -4.19
C GLY A 296 2.88 10.39 -4.69
N SER A 297 2.89 9.32 -3.90
CA SER A 297 2.05 8.14 -4.06
C SER A 297 1.56 7.73 -2.67
N SER A 298 0.51 8.41 -2.23
CA SER A 298 -0.02 8.28 -0.87
C SER A 298 -1.00 7.12 -0.76
N PRO A 299 -0.87 6.28 0.28
CA PRO A 299 -1.80 5.19 0.55
C PRO A 299 -3.11 5.69 1.18
N GLU A 300 -3.15 6.91 1.72
CA GLU A 300 -4.19 7.33 2.65
C GLU A 300 -4.98 8.55 2.12
N MET A 301 -6.30 8.38 2.07
CA MET A 301 -7.26 9.47 1.86
C MET A 301 -7.29 10.35 3.11
N PHE A 302 -7.21 11.67 2.96
CA PHE A 302 -7.41 12.58 4.09
C PHE A 302 -8.90 12.76 4.35
N VAL A 303 -9.59 13.53 3.50
CA VAL A 303 -11.03 13.74 3.56
C VAL A 303 -11.60 13.77 2.14
N ARG A 304 -12.67 13.00 1.92
CA ARG A 304 -13.53 13.11 0.75
C ARG A 304 -14.93 13.54 1.17
N VAL A 305 -15.48 14.51 0.44
CA VAL A 305 -16.87 14.95 0.60
C VAL A 305 -17.55 14.94 -0.76
N GLU A 306 -18.63 14.17 -0.86
CA GLU A 306 -19.50 14.08 -2.04
C GLU A 306 -20.95 14.20 -1.57
N ASP A 307 -21.70 15.19 -2.07
CA ASP A 307 -23.13 15.38 -1.74
C ASP A 307 -23.42 15.30 -0.21
N LYS A 308 -22.62 16.03 0.59
CA LYS A 308 -22.65 16.05 2.08
C LYS A 308 -22.17 14.78 2.78
N LYS A 309 -21.88 13.68 2.07
CA LYS A 309 -21.28 12.48 2.65
C LYS A 309 -19.78 12.71 2.88
N VAL A 310 -19.32 12.60 4.12
CA VAL A 310 -17.89 12.72 4.49
C VAL A 310 -17.33 11.32 4.70
N GLU A 311 -16.19 11.05 4.09
CA GLU A 311 -15.50 9.77 4.20
C GLU A 311 -14.01 9.97 4.49
N THR A 312 -13.48 9.10 5.34
CA THR A 312 -12.05 8.94 5.59
C THR A 312 -11.74 7.45 5.71
N CYS A 313 -10.46 7.10 5.59
CA CYS A 313 -10.06 5.72 5.73
C CYS A 313 -8.72 5.61 6.49
N PRO A 314 -8.75 5.61 7.83
CA PRO A 314 -7.55 5.45 8.64
C PRO A 314 -6.84 4.14 8.33
N ILE A 315 -5.52 4.19 8.15
CA ILE A 315 -4.69 3.03 7.81
C ILE A 315 -3.70 2.79 8.94
N SER A 316 -3.59 1.54 9.38
CA SER A 316 -2.50 1.11 10.26
C SER A 316 -2.25 -0.38 10.04
N GLY A 317 -1.05 -0.85 10.38
CA GLY A 317 -0.60 -2.20 10.06
C GLY A 317 -0.19 -2.34 8.59
N THR A 318 1.08 -2.68 8.38
CA THR A 318 1.65 -2.88 7.04
C THR A 318 2.52 -4.12 7.05
N ILE A 319 2.29 -5.04 6.11
CA ILE A 319 3.18 -6.19 5.93
C ILE A 319 3.50 -6.40 4.45
N LYS A 320 4.69 -6.95 4.16
CA LYS A 320 5.11 -7.28 2.79
C LYS A 320 4.30 -8.46 2.24
N ARG A 321 3.95 -8.40 0.97
CA ARG A 321 3.43 -9.54 0.19
C ARG A 321 4.39 -10.73 0.23
N GLY A 322 3.82 -11.94 0.29
CA GLY A 322 4.54 -13.20 0.09
C GLY A 322 4.92 -13.41 -1.37
N ALA A 323 5.74 -14.42 -1.65
CA ALA A 323 6.10 -14.78 -3.02
C ALA A 323 4.94 -15.46 -3.78
N ASN A 324 3.93 -15.96 -3.07
CA ASN A 324 2.80 -16.68 -3.61
C ASN A 324 1.58 -16.57 -2.67
N ALA A 325 0.44 -17.13 -3.09
CA ALA A 325 -0.82 -17.04 -2.36
C ALA A 325 -0.79 -17.70 -0.96
N ILE A 326 0.03 -18.74 -0.76
CA ILE A 326 0.15 -19.41 0.55
C ILE A 326 0.87 -18.48 1.53
N GLU A 327 2.02 -17.95 1.12
CA GLU A 327 2.77 -16.99 1.92
C GLU A 327 1.97 -15.70 2.18
N ASP A 328 1.22 -15.19 1.19
CA ASP A 328 0.31 -14.07 1.38
C ASP A 328 -0.73 -14.37 2.47
N SER A 329 -1.32 -15.57 2.47
CA SER A 329 -2.27 -15.97 3.53
C SER A 329 -1.63 -15.99 4.91
N GLU A 330 -0.37 -16.40 5.03
CA GLU A 330 0.37 -16.40 6.30
C GLU A 330 0.68 -14.97 6.76
N GLN A 331 1.10 -14.11 5.84
CA GLN A 331 1.36 -12.69 6.11
C GLN A 331 0.09 -11.95 6.54
N ILE A 332 -1.05 -12.21 5.88
CA ILE A 332 -2.36 -11.67 6.28
C ILE A 332 -2.72 -12.13 7.69
N ARG A 333 -2.57 -13.43 8.00
CA ARG A 333 -2.84 -13.95 9.34
C ARG A 333 -1.94 -13.28 10.39
N LYS A 334 -0.66 -13.09 10.08
CA LYS A 334 0.29 -12.38 10.97
C LYS A 334 -0.16 -10.94 11.23
N LEU A 335 -0.55 -10.21 10.18
CA LEU A 335 -1.06 -8.83 10.29
C LEU A 335 -2.35 -8.77 11.13
N LEU A 336 -3.31 -9.65 10.86
CA LEU A 336 -4.58 -9.70 11.61
C LEU A 336 -4.41 -10.10 13.08
N ASN A 337 -3.37 -10.89 13.41
CA ASN A 337 -3.06 -11.26 14.79
C ASN A 337 -2.12 -10.26 15.50
N SER A 338 -1.68 -9.20 14.82
CA SER A 338 -0.85 -8.16 15.42
C SER A 338 -1.68 -7.27 16.35
N LYS A 339 -1.48 -7.45 17.66
CA LYS A 339 -2.17 -6.66 18.69
C LYS A 339 -1.78 -5.17 18.64
N LYS A 340 -0.50 -4.87 18.36
CA LYS A 340 0.00 -3.48 18.19
C LYS A 340 -0.78 -2.77 17.08
N ASP A 341 -0.84 -3.35 15.89
CA ASP A 341 -1.49 -2.75 14.72
C ASP A 341 -3.01 -2.59 14.93
N GLU A 342 -3.63 -3.52 15.65
CA GLU A 342 -5.03 -3.41 16.04
C GLU A 342 -5.30 -2.25 17.00
N GLU A 343 -4.45 -2.08 18.01
CA GLU A 343 -4.55 -0.99 18.99
C GLU A 343 -4.35 0.37 18.32
N GLU A 344 -3.33 0.51 17.46
CA GLU A 344 -3.05 1.71 16.69
C GLU A 344 -4.23 2.10 15.79
N LEU A 345 -4.75 1.16 14.98
CA LEU A 345 -5.88 1.43 14.10
C LEU A 345 -7.14 1.82 14.88
N THR A 346 -7.35 1.21 16.05
CA THR A 346 -8.48 1.52 16.92
C THR A 346 -8.45 2.97 17.39
N MET A 347 -7.30 3.44 17.87
CA MET A 347 -7.15 4.83 18.31
C MET A 347 -7.32 5.83 17.16
N CYS A 348 -6.73 5.55 16.00
CA CYS A 348 -6.93 6.37 14.80
C CYS A 348 -8.41 6.47 14.42
N THR A 349 -9.12 5.35 14.45
CA THR A 349 -10.55 5.28 14.11
C THR A 349 -11.43 6.01 15.12
N ASP A 350 -11.14 5.92 16.43
CA ASP A 350 -11.92 6.62 17.44
C ASP A 350 -11.74 8.14 17.37
N VAL A 351 -10.53 8.63 17.10
CA VAL A 351 -10.32 10.07 16.88
C VAL A 351 -11.00 10.54 15.60
N ASP A 352 -10.94 9.75 14.54
CA ASP A 352 -11.64 10.05 13.28
C ASP A 352 -13.17 10.14 13.45
N ARG A 353 -13.75 9.21 14.23
CA ARG A 353 -15.17 9.26 14.62
C ARG A 353 -15.49 10.51 15.45
N ASN A 354 -14.61 10.86 16.39
CA ASN A 354 -14.74 12.08 17.19
C ASN A 354 -14.73 13.33 16.29
N ASP A 355 -13.81 13.42 15.34
CA ASP A 355 -13.67 14.57 14.46
C ASP A 355 -14.89 14.74 13.54
N LYS A 356 -15.44 13.64 13.00
CA LYS A 356 -16.73 13.66 12.27
C LYS A 356 -17.89 14.08 13.14
N SER A 357 -17.94 13.62 14.39
CA SER A 357 -19.08 13.87 15.29
C SER A 357 -19.30 15.37 15.58
N ARG A 358 -18.29 16.22 15.38
CA ARG A 358 -18.42 17.67 15.52
C ARG A 358 -19.29 18.31 14.43
N VAL A 359 -19.25 17.77 13.21
CA VAL A 359 -19.83 18.40 12.00
C VAL A 359 -20.90 17.54 11.30
N CYS A 360 -21.00 16.26 11.64
CA CYS A 360 -21.96 15.32 11.06
C CYS A 360 -23.26 15.22 11.88
N LYS A 361 -24.36 14.92 11.20
CA LYS A 361 -25.68 14.65 11.79
C LYS A 361 -25.59 13.49 12.79
N GLU A 362 -26.32 13.61 13.89
CA GLU A 362 -26.36 12.63 14.96
C GLU A 362 -26.76 11.24 14.41
N GLY A 363 -26.05 10.19 14.84
CA GLY A 363 -26.31 8.81 14.41
C GLY A 363 -25.84 8.47 12.98
N THR A 364 -25.30 9.41 12.21
CA THR A 364 -24.80 9.13 10.84
C THR A 364 -23.35 8.67 10.79
N VAL A 365 -22.55 8.97 11.82
CA VAL A 365 -21.14 8.56 11.89
C VAL A 365 -21.06 7.05 12.18
N LYS A 366 -20.53 6.29 11.22
CA LYS A 366 -20.42 4.83 11.32
C LYS A 366 -19.11 4.31 10.73
N VAL A 367 -18.59 3.26 11.34
CA VAL A 367 -17.50 2.45 10.79
C VAL A 367 -18.14 1.44 9.84
N VAL A 368 -17.98 1.64 8.54
CA VAL A 368 -18.57 0.79 7.48
C VAL A 368 -17.79 -0.50 7.32
N ASN A 369 -16.46 -0.39 7.39
CA ASN A 369 -15.53 -1.51 7.29
C ASN A 369 -14.47 -1.36 8.39
N ARG A 370 -14.06 -2.48 8.99
CA ARG A 370 -13.04 -2.51 10.05
C ARG A 370 -12.00 -3.58 9.76
N ARG A 371 -10.71 -3.23 9.93
CA ARG A 371 -9.54 -4.07 9.68
C ARG A 371 -9.62 -4.82 8.35
N THR A 372 -10.15 -4.16 7.33
CA THR A 372 -10.29 -4.76 6.01
C THR A 372 -8.92 -4.88 5.38
N ILE A 373 -8.64 -6.06 4.82
CA ILE A 373 -7.37 -6.35 4.16
C ILE A 373 -7.38 -5.73 2.77
N GLU A 374 -6.43 -4.83 2.53
CA GLU A 374 -6.17 -4.28 1.22
C GLU A 374 -4.81 -4.74 0.70
N MET A 375 -4.84 -5.44 -0.44
CA MET A 375 -3.65 -6.00 -1.07
C MET A 375 -3.15 -5.07 -2.18
N TYR A 376 -1.94 -4.55 -1.99
CA TYR A 376 -1.19 -3.80 -2.99
C TYR A 376 -0.16 -4.71 -3.66
N SER A 377 0.55 -4.21 -4.68
CA SER A 377 1.54 -5.01 -5.42
C SER A 377 2.67 -5.55 -4.54
N HIS A 378 3.08 -4.79 -3.52
CA HIS A 378 4.20 -5.14 -2.64
C HIS A 378 3.85 -5.23 -1.16
N LEU A 379 2.72 -4.65 -0.76
CA LEU A 379 2.32 -4.51 0.64
C LEU A 379 0.87 -4.95 0.85
N ILE A 380 0.53 -5.25 2.09
CA ILE A 380 -0.82 -5.52 2.58
C ILE A 380 -1.07 -4.58 3.75
N HIS A 381 -2.21 -3.89 3.74
CA HIS A 381 -2.63 -2.96 4.78
C HIS A 381 -3.92 -3.42 5.44
N THR A 382 -4.08 -3.12 6.73
CA THR A 382 -5.38 -3.11 7.38
C THR A 382 -5.96 -1.70 7.36
N VAL A 383 -7.23 -1.59 7.01
CA VAL A 383 -7.89 -0.29 6.85
C VAL A 383 -9.29 -0.29 7.44
N ASP A 384 -9.63 0.81 8.12
CA ASP A 384 -10.99 1.13 8.51
C ASP A 384 -11.61 2.15 7.52
N HIS A 385 -12.92 2.09 7.31
CA HIS A 385 -13.66 3.06 6.50
C HIS A 385 -14.75 3.67 7.36
N VAL A 386 -14.66 4.98 7.58
CA VAL A 386 -15.60 5.72 8.41
C VAL A 386 -16.33 6.74 7.54
N GLU A 387 -17.65 6.75 7.65
CA GLU A 387 -18.49 7.73 6.95
C GLU A 387 -19.43 8.47 7.90
N GLY A 388 -19.85 9.66 7.50
CA GLY A 388 -20.88 10.46 8.16
C GLY A 388 -21.58 11.39 7.17
N THR A 389 -22.67 12.03 7.59
CA THR A 389 -23.38 13.03 6.77
C THR A 389 -23.28 14.39 7.42
N LEU A 390 -22.75 15.39 6.72
CA LEU A 390 -22.64 16.76 7.25
C LEU A 390 -24.01 17.33 7.66
N LYS A 391 -24.03 18.12 8.74
CA LYS A 391 -25.20 18.93 9.08
C LYS A 391 -25.37 20.06 8.03
N GLU A 392 -26.58 20.61 7.94
CA GLU A 392 -26.94 21.56 6.87
C GLU A 392 -26.04 22.81 6.87
N ASN A 393 -25.67 23.28 8.06
CA ASN A 393 -24.87 24.49 8.28
C ASN A 393 -23.35 24.29 8.18
N TYR A 394 -22.87 23.10 7.78
CA TYR A 394 -21.46 22.82 7.56
C TYR A 394 -21.17 22.45 6.10
N ASP A 395 -19.96 22.76 5.65
CA ASP A 395 -19.45 22.51 4.31
C ASP A 395 -18.28 21.50 4.31
N ALA A 396 -17.72 21.23 3.13
CA ALA A 396 -16.58 20.32 3.01
C ALA A 396 -15.29 20.84 3.68
N LEU A 397 -15.14 22.17 3.82
CA LEU A 397 -14.00 22.76 4.54
C LEU A 397 -14.14 22.53 6.05
N ASP A 398 -15.36 22.50 6.59
CA ASP A 398 -15.58 22.11 7.98
C ASP A 398 -15.18 20.65 8.23
N ALA A 399 -15.53 19.75 7.31
CA ALA A 399 -15.05 18.36 7.34
C ALA A 399 -13.51 18.30 7.29
N PHE A 400 -12.88 19.02 6.37
CA PHE A 400 -11.42 19.07 6.26
C PHE A 400 -10.75 19.57 7.54
N LEU A 401 -11.23 20.71 8.07
CA LEU A 401 -10.66 21.40 9.22
C LEU A 401 -10.82 20.62 10.53
N THR A 402 -11.95 19.95 10.74
CA THR A 402 -12.17 19.16 11.97
C THR A 402 -11.25 17.93 12.02
N HIS A 403 -10.88 17.35 10.87
CA HIS A 403 -9.94 16.23 10.80
C HIS A 403 -8.47 16.68 10.85
N MET A 404 -8.19 17.98 10.73
CA MET A 404 -6.84 18.51 10.64
C MET A 404 -6.03 18.33 11.94
N TRP A 405 -4.86 17.69 11.94
CA TRP A 405 -4.39 16.68 10.96
C TRP A 405 -4.67 15.27 11.48
N ALA A 406 -4.56 14.28 10.58
CA ALA A 406 -4.83 12.89 10.91
C ALA A 406 -3.90 12.38 12.02
N VAL A 407 -4.42 11.49 12.87
CA VAL A 407 -3.66 10.87 13.98
C VAL A 407 -2.49 10.05 13.45
N THR A 408 -2.67 9.39 12.31
CA THR A 408 -1.64 8.63 11.57
C THR A 408 -0.39 9.44 11.23
N LEU A 409 -0.46 10.77 11.34
CA LEU A 409 0.64 11.71 11.11
C LEU A 409 0.97 12.56 12.32
N THR A 410 0.12 12.61 13.34
CA THR A 410 0.30 13.48 14.51
C THR A 410 0.42 12.64 15.76
N GLY A 411 -0.70 12.12 16.23
CA GLY A 411 -0.83 11.33 17.44
C GLY A 411 -2.11 11.67 18.20
N ALA A 412 -2.24 11.10 19.39
CA ALA A 412 -3.38 11.31 20.27
C ALA A 412 -2.90 11.53 21.72
N PRO A 413 -3.47 12.48 22.48
CA PRO A 413 -4.42 13.53 22.05
C PRO A 413 -3.79 14.51 21.04
N LYS A 414 -4.53 14.86 19.97
CA LYS A 414 -4.01 15.56 18.78
C LYS A 414 -3.22 16.83 19.10
N LYS A 415 -3.79 17.74 19.91
CA LYS A 415 -3.13 19.00 20.29
C LYS A 415 -1.79 18.76 21.01
N ARG A 416 -1.77 17.86 22.00
CA ARG A 416 -0.55 17.52 22.75
C ARG A 416 0.50 16.85 21.88
N ALA A 417 0.08 15.99 20.95
CA ALA A 417 0.97 15.38 19.97
C ALA A 417 1.61 16.43 19.06
N ILE A 418 0.84 17.40 18.55
CA ILE A 418 1.36 18.51 17.73
C ILE A 418 2.34 19.39 18.52
N GLU A 419 2.02 19.75 19.76
CA GLU A 419 2.93 20.50 20.66
C GLU A 419 4.25 19.75 20.88
N TRP A 420 4.16 18.44 21.12
CA TRP A 420 5.33 17.60 21.34
C TRP A 420 6.18 17.48 20.06
N ILE A 421 5.55 17.26 18.90
CA ILE A 421 6.20 17.25 17.59
C ILE A 421 6.90 18.58 17.32
N GLU A 422 6.23 19.70 17.59
CA GLU A 422 6.79 21.04 17.38
C GLU A 422 7.98 21.33 18.31
N LYS A 423 8.06 20.66 19.46
CA LYS A 423 9.19 20.76 20.37
C LYS A 423 10.34 19.81 20.02
N VAL A 424 10.04 18.58 19.56
CA VAL A 424 11.01 17.49 19.43
C VAL A 424 11.61 17.38 18.02
N GLU A 425 10.80 17.56 16.98
CA GLU A 425 11.33 17.55 15.62
C GLU A 425 12.25 18.75 15.41
N LYS A 426 13.34 18.56 14.68
CA LYS A 426 14.32 19.61 14.43
C LYS A 426 13.77 20.69 13.49
N ASP A 427 13.12 20.27 12.42
CA ASP A 427 12.60 21.14 11.35
C ASP A 427 11.08 21.10 11.27
N LYS A 428 10.50 22.17 10.73
CA LYS A 428 9.08 22.24 10.36
C LYS A 428 8.75 21.17 9.31
N ARG A 429 7.48 20.76 9.25
CA ARG A 429 7.03 19.69 8.35
C ARG A 429 6.74 20.15 6.93
N ASN A 430 6.56 21.45 6.72
CA ASN A 430 6.15 22.02 5.42
C ASN A 430 4.89 21.30 4.92
N TRP A 431 5.02 20.50 3.86
CA TRP A 431 3.93 19.76 3.27
C TRP A 431 3.65 18.41 3.94
N TYR A 432 4.60 17.78 4.64
CA TYR A 432 4.46 16.43 5.19
C TYR A 432 3.36 16.36 6.27
N GLY A 433 2.43 15.42 6.09
CA GLY A 433 1.27 15.25 6.97
C GLY A 433 0.20 16.32 6.84
N GLY A 434 0.32 17.20 5.85
CA GLY A 434 -0.78 18.01 5.33
C GLY A 434 -1.64 17.24 4.32
N ALA A 435 -2.15 17.93 3.30
CA ALA A 435 -2.99 17.32 2.27
C ALA A 435 -2.74 17.87 0.87
N VAL A 436 -3.09 17.07 -0.13
CA VAL A 436 -3.13 17.47 -1.55
C VAL A 436 -4.44 17.03 -2.17
N GLY A 437 -4.91 17.76 -3.17
CA GLY A 437 -6.14 17.42 -3.88
C GLY A 437 -6.87 18.65 -4.38
N PHE A 438 -8.19 18.62 -4.28
CA PHE A 438 -9.03 19.66 -4.83
C PHE A 438 -10.31 19.89 -4.06
N ILE A 439 -10.81 21.14 -4.17
CA ILE A 439 -12.08 21.61 -3.64
C ILE A 439 -12.88 22.14 -4.80
N LYS A 440 -14.09 21.62 -5.02
CA LYS A 440 -14.95 21.99 -6.13
C LYS A 440 -15.94 23.07 -5.72
N PHE A 441 -16.34 23.93 -6.66
CA PHE A 441 -17.30 24.99 -6.38
C PHE A 441 -18.75 24.48 -6.28
N ASN A 442 -19.02 23.22 -6.62
CA ASN A 442 -20.27 22.56 -6.26
C ASN A 442 -20.34 22.20 -4.75
N GLY A 443 -19.23 22.30 -4.01
CA GLY A 443 -19.12 22.00 -2.59
C GLY A 443 -18.42 20.68 -2.25
N ASP A 444 -18.11 19.85 -3.25
CA ASP A 444 -17.38 18.59 -3.05
C ASP A 444 -15.88 18.82 -2.79
N MET A 445 -15.24 17.83 -2.21
CA MET A 445 -13.79 17.83 -1.96
C MET A 445 -13.24 16.42 -2.08
N ASN A 446 -12.01 16.29 -2.59
CA ASN A 446 -11.27 15.04 -2.52
C ASN A 446 -9.80 15.33 -2.24
N THR A 447 -9.31 14.83 -1.11
CA THR A 447 -7.94 15.07 -0.64
C THR A 447 -7.27 13.80 -0.17
N GLY A 448 -5.98 13.66 -0.46
CA GLY A 448 -5.09 12.64 0.08
C GLY A 448 -4.09 13.25 1.04
N ILE A 449 -3.60 12.47 2.00
CA ILE A 449 -2.54 12.93 2.91
C ILE A 449 -1.21 12.97 2.16
N THR A 450 -0.37 13.96 2.43
CA THR A 450 1.02 14.04 1.94
C THR A 450 1.94 13.09 2.70
N LEU A 451 1.68 11.80 2.52
CA LEU A 451 2.53 10.67 2.88
C LEU A 451 3.25 10.16 1.64
N ARG A 452 4.41 9.50 1.84
CA ARG A 452 5.23 8.96 0.74
C ARG A 452 5.43 10.00 -0.38
N THR A 453 5.78 11.21 0.05
CA THR A 453 5.90 12.40 -0.79
C THR A 453 7.34 12.86 -0.84
N LEU A 454 7.84 13.10 -2.05
CA LEU A 454 9.10 13.77 -2.33
C LEU A 454 8.82 15.24 -2.61
N ARG A 455 9.58 16.11 -1.95
CA ARG A 455 9.58 17.55 -2.19
C ARG A 455 10.85 17.90 -2.95
N TYR A 456 10.71 18.28 -4.22
CA TYR A 456 11.83 18.60 -5.10
C TYR A 456 12.05 20.11 -5.17
N ILE A 457 13.28 20.55 -4.94
CA ILE A 457 13.72 21.94 -5.06
C ILE A 457 15.12 21.93 -5.67
N ASP A 458 15.27 22.51 -6.86
CA ASP A 458 16.56 22.75 -7.52
C ASP A 458 17.56 21.56 -7.41
N LYS A 459 17.23 20.43 -8.07
CA LYS A 459 18.01 19.17 -8.05
C LYS A 459 18.19 18.50 -6.68
N LYS A 460 17.60 19.04 -5.61
CA LYS A 460 17.55 18.40 -4.30
C LYS A 460 16.15 17.88 -4.02
N VAL A 461 16.08 16.72 -3.39
CA VAL A 461 14.84 16.05 -3.02
C VAL A 461 14.83 15.80 -1.52
N GLU A 462 13.82 16.35 -0.85
CA GLU A 462 13.51 16.07 0.55
C GLU A 462 12.46 14.94 0.62
N ILE A 463 12.80 13.88 1.36
CA ILE A 463 11.92 12.77 1.71
C ILE A 463 11.72 12.80 3.21
N ARG A 464 10.51 13.12 3.67
CA ARG A 464 10.18 13.08 5.11
C ARG A 464 9.44 11.79 5.46
N VAL A 465 9.86 11.15 6.55
CA VAL A 465 9.32 9.86 6.99
C VAL A 465 9.22 9.78 8.51
N GLY A 466 8.24 9.04 9.00
CA GLY A 466 8.01 8.76 10.42
C GLY A 466 7.32 7.43 10.64
N ALA A 467 7.23 7.03 11.90
CA ALA A 467 6.57 5.82 12.38
C ALA A 467 5.67 6.17 13.57
N THR A 468 4.62 5.37 13.73
CA THR A 468 3.67 5.53 14.82
C THR A 468 4.27 4.95 16.09
N LEU A 469 4.39 5.77 17.14
CA LEU A 469 4.96 5.35 18.39
C LEU A 469 3.87 5.08 19.43
N LEU A 470 3.97 3.94 20.09
CA LEU A 470 3.15 3.52 21.21
C LEU A 470 4.03 3.20 22.42
N MET A 471 3.41 2.98 23.58
CA MET A 471 4.13 2.61 24.80
C MET A 471 4.95 1.31 24.65
N ASN A 472 4.45 0.38 23.85
CA ASN A 472 5.09 -0.91 23.55
C ASN A 472 6.01 -0.87 22.31
N SER A 473 6.22 0.29 21.68
CA SER A 473 7.17 0.43 20.58
C SER A 473 8.60 0.06 21.01
N ILE A 474 9.30 -0.64 20.11
CA ILE A 474 10.69 -1.07 20.26
C ILE A 474 11.56 -0.13 19.42
N GLU A 475 12.52 0.52 20.07
CA GLU A 475 13.31 1.63 19.54
C GLU A 475 14.02 1.31 18.21
N GLU A 476 14.57 0.11 18.06
CA GLU A 476 15.22 -0.35 16.83
C GLU A 476 14.23 -0.69 15.72
N ASP A 477 13.08 -1.27 16.07
CA ASP A 477 12.07 -1.69 15.10
C ASP A 477 11.42 -0.46 14.44
N GLU A 478 11.11 0.58 15.21
CA GLU A 478 10.51 1.80 14.66
C GLU A 478 11.50 2.56 13.76
N GLU A 479 12.79 2.58 14.10
CA GLU A 479 13.83 3.15 13.22
C GLU A 479 13.99 2.33 11.93
N GLU A 480 13.83 1.02 11.98
CA GLU A 480 13.85 0.20 10.76
C GLU A 480 12.58 0.40 9.92
N GLU A 481 11.42 0.58 10.57
CA GLU A 481 10.17 0.88 9.90
C GLU A 481 10.24 2.19 9.09
N THR A 482 10.83 3.25 9.63
CA THR A 482 11.02 4.51 8.88
C THR A 482 11.89 4.31 7.64
N LYS A 483 12.94 3.48 7.72
CA LYS A 483 13.77 3.15 6.56
C LYS A 483 12.93 2.42 5.51
N VAL A 484 12.22 1.37 5.89
CA VAL A 484 11.35 0.59 4.99
C VAL A 484 10.32 1.49 4.30
N LYS A 485 9.67 2.40 5.05
CA LYS A 485 8.71 3.38 4.53
C LYS A 485 9.33 4.34 3.50
N SER A 486 10.64 4.62 3.61
CA SER A 486 11.36 5.51 2.69
C SER A 486 11.92 4.83 1.43
N LEU A 487 12.10 3.51 1.44
CA LEU A 487 12.77 2.76 0.36
C LEU A 487 12.17 3.00 -1.03
N ALA A 488 10.84 3.02 -1.15
CA ALA A 488 10.19 3.22 -2.44
C ALA A 488 10.49 4.60 -3.04
N MET A 489 10.53 5.64 -2.19
CA MET A 489 10.86 7.00 -2.63
C MET A 489 12.35 7.12 -2.96
N LEU A 490 13.24 6.51 -2.17
CA LEU A 490 14.66 6.50 -2.47
C LEU A 490 14.95 5.79 -3.80
N LYS A 491 14.35 4.63 -4.05
CA LYS A 491 14.47 3.90 -5.33
C LYS A 491 13.92 4.68 -6.53
N SER A 492 12.95 5.57 -6.32
CA SER A 492 12.44 6.41 -7.42
C SER A 492 13.46 7.43 -7.95
N LEU A 493 14.54 7.68 -7.18
CA LEU A 493 15.65 8.54 -7.56
C LEU A 493 16.73 7.81 -8.38
N ASP A 494 16.69 6.48 -8.43
CA ASP A 494 17.60 5.70 -9.26
C ASP A 494 17.19 5.78 -10.73
N LYS A 495 18.15 5.74 -11.66
CA LYS A 495 17.83 5.62 -13.09
C LYS A 495 17.10 4.31 -13.30
N PHE A 496 15.86 4.39 -13.78
CA PHE A 496 15.04 3.21 -14.05
C PHE A 496 15.61 2.46 -15.26
N GLU A 497 16.51 1.52 -15.00
CA GLU A 497 16.83 0.47 -15.97
C GLU A 497 15.59 -0.44 -16.03
N GLY A 498 14.76 -0.21 -17.04
CA GLY A 498 13.49 -0.90 -17.25
C GLY A 498 13.67 -2.41 -17.40
N GLN A 499 13.79 -3.10 -16.27
CA GLN A 499 13.57 -4.52 -16.11
C GLN A 499 13.00 -4.73 -14.71
N LEU A 500 11.68 -4.57 -14.59
CA LEU A 500 10.96 -5.44 -13.66
C LEU A 500 11.09 -6.85 -14.23
N SER A 501 12.21 -7.50 -13.89
CA SER A 501 12.40 -8.91 -14.14
C SER A 501 11.31 -9.61 -13.34
N THR A 502 10.30 -10.09 -14.06
CA THR A 502 9.44 -11.19 -13.63
C THR A 502 10.26 -12.49 -13.63
N ASN A 503 11.47 -12.47 -13.09
CA ASN A 503 12.29 -13.64 -12.91
C ASN A 503 12.01 -14.22 -11.51
N PHE A 504 10.78 -14.69 -11.32
CA PHE A 504 10.58 -15.86 -10.48
C PHE A 504 10.97 -17.11 -11.27
N THR A 505 12.19 -17.15 -11.80
CA THR A 505 12.81 -18.42 -12.18
C THR A 505 13.20 -19.09 -10.88
N LYS A 506 12.26 -19.89 -10.33
CA LYS A 506 12.56 -20.80 -9.24
C LYS A 506 13.82 -21.59 -9.61
N LYS A 507 14.78 -21.69 -8.68
CA LYS A 507 15.84 -22.69 -8.76
C LYS A 507 15.17 -24.06 -8.71
N ILE A 508 14.83 -24.60 -9.87
CA ILE A 508 14.45 -26.00 -9.99
C ILE A 508 15.67 -26.79 -9.53
N VAL A 509 15.50 -27.66 -8.53
CA VAL A 509 16.54 -28.60 -8.12
C VAL A 509 16.97 -29.35 -9.37
N ASN A 510 18.27 -29.29 -9.70
CA ASN A 510 18.83 -29.80 -10.94
C ASN A 510 18.72 -31.34 -10.97
N CYS A 511 17.55 -31.84 -11.34
CA CYS A 511 17.27 -33.27 -11.45
C CYS A 511 17.69 -33.79 -12.84
N PRO A 512 18.01 -35.09 -12.96
CA PRO A 512 18.38 -35.69 -14.24
C PRO A 512 17.22 -35.57 -15.24
N GLN A 513 17.50 -35.04 -16.43
CA GLN A 513 16.53 -34.97 -17.52
C GLN A 513 16.36 -36.34 -18.19
N ASN A 514 15.15 -36.63 -18.69
CA ASN A 514 14.81 -37.82 -19.49
C ASN A 514 14.89 -39.17 -18.74
N LYS A 515 14.65 -39.19 -17.42
CA LYS A 515 14.48 -40.44 -16.66
C LYS A 515 13.02 -40.85 -16.59
N ARG A 516 12.76 -42.16 -16.61
CA ARG A 516 11.40 -42.71 -16.56
C ARG A 516 11.03 -43.11 -15.13
N ALA A 517 9.95 -42.54 -14.61
CA ALA A 517 9.37 -42.93 -13.33
C ALA A 517 8.03 -43.66 -13.54
N LEU A 518 7.88 -44.80 -12.88
CA LEU A 518 6.59 -45.50 -12.81
C LEU A 518 5.94 -45.20 -11.48
N ILE A 519 4.69 -44.74 -11.49
CA ILE A 519 3.86 -44.63 -10.29
C ILE A 519 2.84 -45.77 -10.29
N ILE A 520 2.85 -46.56 -9.22
CA ILE A 520 1.75 -47.49 -8.94
C ILE A 520 0.75 -46.75 -8.06
N ASP A 521 -0.40 -46.42 -8.64
CA ASP A 521 -1.55 -45.77 -7.98
C ASP A 521 -2.28 -46.77 -7.08
N HIS A 522 -2.30 -46.50 -5.78
CA HIS A 522 -3.04 -47.26 -4.77
C HIS A 522 -4.38 -46.58 -4.43
N GLU A 523 -4.99 -45.95 -5.44
CA GLU A 523 -6.31 -45.33 -5.38
C GLU A 523 -6.39 -44.07 -4.50
N ASP A 524 -5.29 -43.32 -4.45
CA ASP A 524 -5.24 -42.04 -3.75
C ASP A 524 -5.65 -40.87 -4.65
N SER A 525 -6.38 -39.92 -4.07
CA SER A 525 -6.90 -38.76 -4.82
C SER A 525 -5.82 -37.71 -5.16
N PHE A 526 -4.61 -37.81 -4.59
CA PHE A 526 -3.48 -36.88 -4.79
C PHE A 526 -2.43 -37.41 -5.79
N VAL A 527 -2.57 -38.64 -6.30
CA VAL A 527 -1.56 -39.29 -7.15
C VAL A 527 -1.16 -38.47 -8.37
N HIS A 528 -2.10 -37.74 -8.99
CA HIS A 528 -1.81 -36.91 -10.16
C HIS A 528 -1.06 -35.62 -9.82
N THR A 529 -1.23 -35.07 -8.61
CA THR A 529 -0.44 -33.94 -8.12
C THR A 529 1.01 -34.38 -7.91
N LEU A 530 1.20 -35.53 -7.27
CA LEU A 530 2.52 -36.15 -7.10
C LEU A 530 3.17 -36.42 -8.47
N ALA A 531 2.45 -37.05 -9.40
CA ALA A 531 2.92 -37.27 -10.77
C ALA A 531 3.34 -35.97 -11.47
N ASN A 532 2.56 -34.90 -11.32
CA ASN A 532 2.88 -33.61 -11.92
C ASN A 532 4.15 -32.98 -11.32
N TYR A 533 4.38 -33.12 -10.01
CA TYR A 533 5.59 -32.62 -9.36
C TYR A 533 6.82 -33.37 -9.87
N ILE A 534 6.73 -34.70 -10.00
CA ILE A 534 7.80 -35.52 -10.57
C ILE A 534 8.09 -35.14 -12.04
N LYS A 535 7.04 -34.89 -12.85
CA LYS A 535 7.19 -34.37 -14.22
C LYS A 535 7.88 -33.01 -14.25
N THR A 536 7.55 -32.12 -13.32
CA THR A 536 8.18 -30.78 -13.19
C THR A 536 9.68 -30.88 -12.89
N LEU A 537 10.09 -31.96 -12.22
CA LEU A 537 11.50 -32.27 -11.96
C LEU A 537 12.23 -32.90 -13.17
N GLY A 538 11.56 -33.07 -14.32
CA GLY A 538 12.19 -33.53 -15.58
C GLY A 538 12.10 -35.03 -15.86
N PHE A 539 11.28 -35.76 -15.09
CA PHE A 539 11.00 -37.18 -15.34
C PHE A 539 9.85 -37.38 -16.33
N GLU A 540 9.95 -38.41 -17.16
CA GLU A 540 8.82 -38.98 -17.87
C GLU A 540 8.05 -39.89 -16.92
N VAL A 541 6.78 -39.57 -16.64
CA VAL A 541 6.00 -40.27 -15.60
C VAL A 541 4.82 -41.01 -16.22
N GLU A 542 4.77 -42.32 -15.95
CA GLU A 542 3.62 -43.18 -16.23
C GLU A 542 2.94 -43.60 -14.93
N THR A 543 1.61 -43.61 -14.91
CA THR A 543 0.82 -43.95 -13.72
C THR A 543 -0.17 -45.04 -14.06
N TYR A 544 -0.09 -46.18 -13.36
CA TYR A 544 -0.99 -47.32 -13.52
C TYR A 544 -1.45 -47.82 -12.15
N ARG A 545 -2.62 -48.45 -12.09
CA ARG A 545 -3.14 -49.03 -10.83
C ARG A 545 -2.68 -50.47 -10.64
N GLY A 546 -2.50 -50.86 -9.38
CA GLY A 546 -2.40 -52.25 -8.90
C GLY A 546 -1.64 -53.21 -9.83
N ASP A 547 -2.35 -54.21 -10.36
CA ASP A 547 -1.79 -55.29 -11.17
C ASP A 547 -1.14 -54.82 -12.48
N GLU A 548 -1.74 -53.84 -13.15
CA GLU A 548 -1.22 -53.30 -14.41
C GLU A 548 0.11 -52.56 -14.18
N GLY A 549 0.23 -51.84 -13.07
CA GLY A 549 1.49 -51.21 -12.66
C GLY A 549 2.60 -52.24 -12.41
N ARG A 550 2.30 -53.32 -11.67
CA ARG A 550 3.25 -54.43 -11.48
C ARG A 550 3.62 -55.12 -12.79
N ARG A 551 2.66 -55.31 -13.71
CA ARG A 551 2.91 -55.89 -15.04
C ARG A 551 3.86 -55.02 -15.85
N LYS A 552 3.61 -53.70 -15.90
CA LYS A 552 4.49 -52.72 -16.55
C LYS A 552 5.89 -52.69 -15.95
N LEU A 553 6.00 -52.73 -14.62
CA LEU A 553 7.29 -52.80 -13.93
C LEU A 553 8.09 -54.05 -14.33
N LYS A 554 7.42 -55.21 -14.55
CA LYS A 554 8.06 -56.44 -15.04
C LYS A 554 8.51 -56.35 -16.49
N GLU A 555 7.68 -55.78 -17.36
CA GLU A 555 7.91 -55.78 -18.82
C GLU A 555 8.88 -54.69 -19.29
N GLU A 556 8.90 -53.53 -18.62
CA GLU A 556 9.62 -52.36 -19.10
C GLU A 556 10.75 -51.94 -18.14
N LYS A 557 11.59 -50.99 -18.57
CA LYS A 557 12.67 -50.42 -17.75
C LYS A 557 12.28 -49.02 -17.27
N PHE A 558 12.30 -48.84 -15.95
CA PHE A 558 12.11 -47.56 -15.26
C PHE A 558 13.33 -47.25 -14.40
N ASP A 559 13.61 -45.97 -14.23
CA ASP A 559 14.73 -45.48 -13.41
C ASP A 559 14.36 -45.35 -11.94
N VAL A 560 13.06 -45.25 -11.62
CA VAL A 560 12.53 -45.22 -10.26
C VAL A 560 11.07 -45.68 -10.24
N LEU A 561 10.71 -46.43 -9.20
CA LEU A 561 9.34 -46.80 -8.85
C LEU A 561 8.84 -45.88 -7.73
N ILE A 562 7.66 -45.31 -7.90
CA ILE A 562 6.96 -44.53 -6.88
C ILE A 562 5.77 -45.35 -6.38
N LEU A 563 5.80 -45.69 -5.09
CA LEU A 563 4.65 -46.26 -4.41
C LEU A 563 3.82 -45.09 -3.88
N SER A 564 2.69 -44.84 -4.53
CA SER A 564 1.79 -43.74 -4.17
C SER A 564 1.15 -43.95 -2.79
N PRO A 565 0.57 -42.89 -2.20
CA PRO A 565 -0.34 -43.03 -1.07
C PRO A 565 -1.56 -43.89 -1.44
N GLY A 566 -2.37 -44.24 -0.44
CA GLY A 566 -3.62 -44.97 -0.63
C GLY A 566 -4.36 -45.15 0.70
N PRO A 567 -5.64 -45.57 0.66
CA PRO A 567 -6.38 -45.94 1.85
C PRO A 567 -5.91 -47.31 2.38
N GLY A 568 -6.52 -47.79 3.46
CA GLY A 568 -6.35 -49.18 3.92
C GLY A 568 -4.94 -49.52 4.43
N THR A 569 -4.52 -50.76 4.19
CA THR A 569 -3.23 -51.29 4.64
C THR A 569 -2.35 -51.73 3.46
N PRO A 570 -1.02 -51.81 3.62
CA PRO A 570 -0.12 -52.20 2.53
C PRO A 570 -0.44 -53.56 1.89
N SER A 571 -0.95 -54.50 2.68
CA SER A 571 -1.36 -55.83 2.25
C SER A 571 -2.54 -55.83 1.26
N GLU A 572 -3.51 -54.92 1.41
CA GLU A 572 -4.68 -54.81 0.51
C GLU A 572 -4.26 -54.47 -0.93
N PHE A 573 -3.19 -53.68 -1.07
CA PHE A 573 -2.66 -53.25 -2.37
C PHE A 573 -1.47 -54.08 -2.85
N LYS A 574 -1.07 -55.09 -2.08
CA LYS A 574 0.07 -55.99 -2.37
C LYS A 574 1.38 -55.23 -2.58
N LEU A 575 1.69 -54.28 -1.69
CA LEU A 575 2.92 -53.48 -1.79
C LEU A 575 4.18 -54.36 -1.72
N ASN A 576 4.12 -55.48 -0.99
CA ASN A 576 5.20 -56.47 -0.93
C ASN A 576 5.57 -56.99 -2.32
N GLU A 577 4.59 -57.38 -3.14
CA GLU A 577 4.84 -57.87 -4.51
C GLU A 577 5.48 -56.77 -5.38
N SER A 578 5.03 -55.51 -5.25
CA SER A 578 5.60 -54.39 -5.98
C SER A 578 7.07 -54.12 -5.59
N ILE A 579 7.39 -54.22 -4.29
CA ILE A 579 8.75 -54.05 -3.76
C ILE A 579 9.65 -55.21 -4.19
N ASP A 580 9.17 -56.46 -4.12
CA ASP A 580 9.90 -57.65 -4.58
C ASP A 580 10.35 -57.49 -6.03
N ILE A 581 9.43 -57.14 -6.94
CA ILE A 581 9.72 -56.93 -8.37
C ILE A 581 10.75 -55.81 -8.55
N ALA A 582 10.64 -54.72 -7.79
CA ALA A 582 11.57 -53.60 -7.89
C ALA A 582 12.99 -54.03 -7.47
N ILE A 583 13.13 -54.78 -6.38
CA ILE A 583 14.41 -55.30 -5.88
C ILE A 583 15.01 -56.30 -6.89
N GLU A 584 14.22 -57.25 -7.38
CA GLU A 584 14.66 -58.24 -8.38
C GLU A 584 15.19 -57.58 -9.66
N LYS A 585 14.57 -56.47 -10.09
CA LYS A 585 14.99 -55.70 -11.28
C LYS A 585 16.02 -54.62 -10.99
N GLY A 586 16.40 -54.41 -9.72
CA GLY A 586 17.32 -53.35 -9.31
C GLY A 586 16.79 -51.93 -9.54
N VAL A 587 15.46 -51.75 -9.52
CA VAL A 587 14.79 -50.45 -9.67
C VAL A 587 14.68 -49.75 -8.31
N PRO A 588 15.21 -48.53 -8.14
CA PRO A 588 15.05 -47.74 -6.91
C PRO A 588 13.58 -47.47 -6.56
N VAL A 589 13.26 -47.37 -5.26
CA VAL A 589 11.87 -47.17 -4.78
C VAL A 589 11.75 -45.92 -3.92
N PHE A 590 10.74 -45.10 -4.20
CA PHE A 590 10.27 -44.01 -3.33
C PHE A 590 8.84 -44.26 -2.88
N GLY A 591 8.60 -44.39 -1.58
CA GLY A 591 7.27 -44.59 -1.00
C GLY A 591 6.70 -43.34 -0.35
N VAL A 592 5.44 -43.00 -0.62
CA VAL A 592 4.74 -41.88 0.02
C VAL A 592 3.54 -42.41 0.80
N CYS A 593 3.42 -42.01 2.08
CA CYS A 593 2.35 -42.42 3.00
C CYS A 593 2.18 -43.96 3.06
N LEU A 594 1.16 -44.53 2.41
CA LEU A 594 0.98 -45.99 2.28
C LEU A 594 2.23 -46.67 1.70
N GLY A 595 2.92 -46.01 0.76
CA GLY A 595 4.19 -46.49 0.21
C GLY A 595 5.29 -46.64 1.27
N LEU A 596 5.44 -45.68 2.20
CA LEU A 596 6.38 -45.83 3.33
C LEU A 596 5.93 -46.98 4.24
N GLN A 597 4.63 -47.08 4.52
CA GLN A 597 4.09 -48.11 5.40
C GLN A 597 4.37 -49.52 4.84
N GLY A 598 4.23 -49.70 3.53
CA GLY A 598 4.61 -50.94 2.86
C GLY A 598 6.11 -51.23 2.91
N ILE A 599 6.96 -50.20 2.79
CA ILE A 599 8.42 -50.37 2.95
C ILE A 599 8.75 -50.81 4.38
N VAL A 600 8.15 -50.18 5.39
CA VAL A 600 8.37 -50.55 6.80
C VAL A 600 7.94 -51.98 7.07
N GLU A 601 6.74 -52.38 6.62
CA GLU A 601 6.22 -53.74 6.78
C GLU A 601 7.08 -54.79 6.04
N TYR A 602 7.49 -54.49 4.80
CA TYR A 602 8.28 -55.41 3.97
C TYR A 602 9.64 -55.75 4.60
N PHE A 603 10.31 -54.76 5.20
CA PHE A 603 11.61 -54.97 5.86
C PHE A 603 11.47 -55.41 7.33
N GLY A 604 10.33 -55.97 7.73
CA GLY A 604 10.14 -56.58 9.05
C GLY A 604 9.81 -55.60 10.19
N GLY A 605 9.48 -54.36 9.87
CA GLY A 605 8.93 -53.40 10.83
C GLY A 605 7.47 -53.70 11.20
N LYS A 606 6.92 -52.95 12.16
CA LYS A 606 5.52 -53.06 12.60
C LYS A 606 4.78 -51.75 12.38
N LEU A 607 3.57 -51.86 11.87
CA LEU A 607 2.62 -50.75 11.75
C LEU A 607 1.66 -50.74 12.94
N ASP A 608 1.18 -49.55 13.32
CA ASP A 608 0.14 -49.39 14.34
C ASP A 608 -0.73 -48.17 14.00
N TYR A 609 -1.88 -48.07 14.66
CA TYR A 609 -2.77 -46.92 14.51
C TYR A 609 -2.39 -45.82 15.50
N ILE A 610 -2.28 -44.60 15.00
CA ILE A 610 -2.10 -43.43 15.85
C ILE A 610 -3.41 -43.16 16.61
N GLU A 611 -3.31 -42.81 17.90
CA GLU A 611 -4.47 -42.53 18.76
C GLU A 611 -5.37 -41.42 18.18
N ASN A 612 -4.75 -40.40 17.58
CA ASN A 612 -5.43 -39.28 16.94
C ASN A 612 -5.08 -39.19 15.46
N PRO A 613 -5.94 -39.72 14.56
CA PRO A 613 -5.67 -39.71 13.12
C PRO A 613 -5.37 -38.31 12.57
N ARG A 614 -4.39 -38.23 11.66
CA ARG A 614 -3.88 -36.97 11.12
C ARG A 614 -4.34 -36.81 9.68
N HIS A 615 -5.57 -36.37 9.49
CA HIS A 615 -6.16 -36.09 8.18
C HIS A 615 -6.24 -34.58 7.92
N GLY A 616 -5.49 -34.08 6.94
CA GLY A 616 -5.43 -32.66 6.62
C GLY A 616 -4.73 -31.82 7.68
N LYS A 617 -3.79 -32.43 8.42
CA LYS A 617 -3.01 -31.75 9.47
C LYS A 617 -1.67 -31.28 8.94
N LYS A 618 -1.20 -30.16 9.48
CA LYS A 618 0.09 -29.55 9.18
C LYS A 618 0.95 -29.65 10.44
N LEU A 619 2.11 -30.28 10.37
CA LEU A 619 3.02 -30.46 11.51
C LEU A 619 4.46 -30.16 11.10
N LYS A 620 5.27 -29.76 12.07
CA LYS A 620 6.72 -29.68 11.91
C LYS A 620 7.34 -31.07 12.06
N VAL A 621 8.31 -31.34 11.22
CA VAL A 621 9.13 -32.55 11.25
C VAL A 621 10.60 -32.17 11.24
N LYS A 622 11.42 -33.03 11.82
CA LYS A 622 12.86 -32.88 11.91
C LYS A 622 13.54 -34.00 11.15
N LYS A 623 14.47 -33.65 10.25
CA LYS A 623 15.28 -34.64 9.54
C LYS A 623 16.53 -35.03 10.33
N SER A 624 16.97 -36.26 10.17
CA SER A 624 18.26 -36.73 10.69
C SER A 624 19.42 -36.25 9.79
N LYS A 625 20.66 -36.51 10.21
CA LYS A 625 21.86 -36.19 9.42
C LYS A 625 22.01 -37.11 8.20
N GLU A 626 21.41 -38.28 8.26
CA GLU A 626 21.41 -39.32 7.22
C GLU A 626 20.36 -39.05 6.13
N ALA A 627 19.43 -38.11 6.35
CA ALA A 627 18.41 -37.76 5.37
C ALA A 627 19.03 -37.16 4.09
N PRO A 628 18.72 -37.68 2.90
CA PRO A 628 19.33 -37.26 1.64
C PRO A 628 18.72 -35.97 1.08
N TRP A 629 18.36 -35.00 1.93
CA TRP A 629 17.61 -33.78 1.56
C TRP A 629 18.40 -32.49 1.81
N PRO A 630 19.51 -32.21 1.10
CA PRO A 630 20.33 -31.02 1.33
C PRO A 630 19.60 -29.70 1.08
N SER A 631 18.54 -29.69 0.26
CA SER A 631 17.77 -28.50 -0.10
C SER A 631 16.68 -28.15 0.92
N VAL A 632 16.41 -29.04 1.88
CA VAL A 632 15.38 -28.86 2.91
C VAL A 632 16.03 -28.47 4.25
N LYS A 633 15.39 -27.59 5.02
CA LYS A 633 15.86 -27.18 6.36
C LYS A 633 15.91 -28.38 7.33
N GLU A 634 16.63 -28.24 8.45
CA GLU A 634 16.65 -29.28 9.50
C GLU A 634 15.25 -29.55 10.07
N GLU A 635 14.49 -28.49 10.30
CA GLU A 635 13.07 -28.53 10.64
C GLU A 635 12.24 -27.89 9.53
N PHE A 636 11.17 -28.56 9.11
CA PHE A 636 10.28 -28.10 8.06
C PHE A 636 8.86 -28.59 8.28
N THR A 637 7.90 -27.99 7.58
CA THR A 637 6.48 -28.24 7.80
C THR A 637 5.90 -29.10 6.68
N VAL A 638 5.10 -30.11 7.04
CA VAL A 638 4.53 -31.08 6.08
C VAL A 638 3.05 -31.34 6.31
N GLY A 639 2.36 -31.76 5.25
CA GLY A 639 0.97 -32.21 5.25
C GLY A 639 0.81 -33.71 5.51
N LEU A 640 -0.12 -34.04 6.39
CA LEU A 640 -0.38 -35.42 6.84
C LEU A 640 -1.81 -35.85 6.54
N TYR A 641 -1.94 -37.09 6.03
CA TYR A 641 -3.21 -37.76 5.75
C TYR A 641 -3.16 -39.25 6.13
N HIS A 642 -2.79 -39.56 7.38
CA HIS A 642 -2.61 -40.95 7.81
C HIS A 642 -3.24 -41.25 9.19
N SER A 643 -3.72 -42.49 9.32
CA SER A 643 -4.10 -43.10 10.60
C SER A 643 -3.15 -44.22 11.01
N LEU A 644 -2.53 -44.87 10.02
CA LEU A 644 -1.51 -45.90 10.20
C LEU A 644 -0.13 -45.25 10.17
N TYR A 645 0.82 -45.77 10.95
CA TYR A 645 2.21 -45.31 10.94
C TYR A 645 3.18 -46.44 11.24
N GLY A 646 4.46 -46.26 10.91
CA GLY A 646 5.52 -47.20 11.29
C GLY A 646 5.91 -47.04 12.76
N LYS A 647 5.49 -47.99 13.61
CA LYS A 647 5.79 -48.01 15.04
C LYS A 647 7.18 -48.56 15.34
N GLU A 648 7.58 -49.60 14.62
CA GLU A 648 8.91 -50.20 14.69
C GLU A 648 9.47 -50.31 13.27
N ILE A 649 10.75 -49.95 13.08
CA ILE A 649 11.45 -50.17 11.81
C ILE A 649 12.31 -51.43 11.90
N GLY A 650 12.45 -52.15 10.80
CA GLY A 650 13.34 -53.31 10.72
C GLY A 650 14.82 -52.92 10.69
N ASP A 651 15.69 -53.89 10.99
CA ASP A 651 17.15 -53.70 11.11
C ASP A 651 17.82 -53.20 9.82
N ASP A 652 17.18 -53.33 8.66
CA ASP A 652 17.71 -52.87 7.37
C ASP A 652 17.37 -51.42 7.03
N LEU A 653 16.51 -50.77 7.83
CA LEU A 653 16.10 -49.38 7.65
C LEU A 653 16.81 -48.43 8.62
N ILE A 654 16.90 -47.17 8.21
CA ILE A 654 17.37 -46.03 8.99
C ILE A 654 16.19 -45.06 9.11
N ASN A 655 15.89 -44.61 10.33
CA ASN A 655 14.99 -43.50 10.54
C ASN A 655 15.69 -42.20 10.15
N ILE A 656 15.12 -41.49 9.18
CA ILE A 656 15.69 -40.25 8.65
C ILE A 656 14.83 -39.02 8.94
N CYS A 657 13.65 -39.19 9.53
CA CYS A 657 12.76 -38.08 9.81
C CYS A 657 11.71 -38.47 10.85
N GLU A 658 11.48 -37.59 11.83
CA GLU A 658 10.45 -37.74 12.88
C GLU A 658 9.68 -36.43 13.06
N ASP A 659 8.50 -36.50 13.66
CA ASP A 659 7.77 -35.31 14.14
C ASP A 659 8.14 -34.93 15.58
N GLU A 660 7.44 -33.92 16.13
CA GLU A 660 7.65 -33.46 17.51
C GLU A 660 7.28 -34.49 18.60
N GLU A 661 6.51 -35.52 18.26
CA GLU A 661 6.09 -36.61 19.15
C GLU A 661 7.00 -37.85 19.03
N GLY A 662 8.05 -37.79 18.18
CA GLY A 662 8.96 -38.90 17.90
C GLY A 662 8.35 -39.98 16.98
N ILE A 663 7.25 -39.67 16.28
CA ILE A 663 6.63 -40.58 15.32
C ILE A 663 7.43 -40.59 14.02
N LEU A 664 7.68 -41.78 13.49
CA LEU A 664 8.41 -42.00 12.25
C LEU A 664 7.75 -41.28 11.06
N MET A 665 8.51 -40.41 10.40
CA MET A 665 8.09 -39.63 9.23
C MET A 665 8.87 -39.96 7.96
N GLY A 666 10.01 -40.66 8.05
CA GLY A 666 10.78 -41.09 6.89
C GLY A 666 11.76 -42.21 7.17
N VAL A 667 11.96 -43.08 6.18
CA VAL A 667 12.91 -44.20 6.24
C VAL A 667 13.80 -44.26 5.02
N MET A 668 15.03 -44.74 5.20
CA MET A 668 15.97 -45.06 4.13
C MET A 668 16.58 -46.43 4.38
N HIS A 669 16.68 -47.26 3.34
CA HIS A 669 17.32 -48.56 3.47
C HIS A 669 18.85 -48.44 3.49
N LYS A 670 19.54 -49.27 4.31
CA LYS A 670 21.00 -49.19 4.55
C LYS A 670 21.87 -49.46 3.31
N LYS A 671 21.40 -50.34 2.40
CA LYS A 671 22.15 -50.79 1.20
C LYS A 671 21.44 -50.56 -0.13
N LEU A 672 20.17 -50.96 -0.23
CA LEU A 672 19.32 -50.75 -1.40
C LEU A 672 18.91 -49.27 -1.56
N LYS A 673 18.68 -48.84 -2.80
CA LYS A 673 18.15 -47.50 -3.11
C LYS A 673 16.64 -47.46 -2.87
N ILE A 674 16.24 -47.48 -1.60
CA ILE A 674 14.85 -47.43 -1.16
C ILE A 674 14.69 -46.35 -0.10
N LEU A 675 13.72 -45.48 -0.30
CA LEU A 675 13.42 -44.34 0.55
C LEU A 675 11.89 -44.22 0.69
N GLY A 676 11.40 -43.78 1.84
CA GLY A 676 9.99 -43.47 2.01
C GLY A 676 9.75 -42.30 2.95
N VAL A 677 8.60 -41.65 2.79
CA VAL A 677 8.09 -40.61 3.70
C VAL A 677 6.63 -40.84 4.06
N GLN A 678 6.25 -40.52 5.30
CA GLN A 678 4.88 -40.73 5.82
C GLN A 678 3.95 -39.58 5.44
N PHE A 679 4.50 -38.38 5.28
CA PHE A 679 3.78 -37.19 4.84
C PHE A 679 3.64 -37.13 3.31
N HIS A 680 2.87 -36.15 2.84
CA HIS A 680 2.57 -35.94 1.42
C HIS A 680 3.34 -34.72 0.89
N PRO A 681 4.46 -34.90 0.18
CA PRO A 681 5.22 -33.80 -0.41
C PRO A 681 4.41 -32.97 -1.42
N GLU A 682 3.40 -33.58 -2.04
CA GLU A 682 2.50 -32.98 -3.03
C GLU A 682 1.35 -32.17 -2.43
N SER A 683 1.14 -32.24 -1.11
CA SER A 683 0.04 -31.55 -0.42
C SER A 683 0.25 -30.04 -0.41
N ILE A 684 -0.86 -29.29 -0.51
CA ILE A 684 -0.88 -27.83 -0.28
C ILE A 684 -0.31 -27.45 1.11
N LEU A 685 -0.41 -28.34 2.08
CA LEU A 685 0.10 -28.15 3.45
C LEU A 685 1.63 -28.28 3.55
N SER A 686 2.28 -28.80 2.51
CA SER A 686 3.74 -28.97 2.38
C SER A 686 4.39 -27.91 1.47
N LEU A 687 3.63 -26.87 1.08
CA LEU A 687 4.10 -25.82 0.18
C LEU A 687 4.99 -24.76 0.84
N ASP A 688 5.01 -24.68 2.17
CA ASP A 688 5.83 -23.70 2.88
C ASP A 688 7.30 -23.82 2.44
N ASN A 689 7.87 -22.70 1.99
CA ASN A 689 9.23 -22.58 1.49
C ASN A 689 9.59 -23.63 0.40
N ASP A 690 8.62 -24.10 -0.39
CA ASP A 690 8.79 -25.15 -1.42
C ASP A 690 9.34 -26.49 -0.87
N SER A 691 9.22 -26.75 0.43
CA SER A 691 9.82 -27.91 1.09
C SER A 691 9.40 -29.25 0.47
N GLY A 692 8.14 -29.42 0.09
CA GLY A 692 7.65 -30.64 -0.59
C GLY A 692 8.34 -30.90 -1.95
N MET A 693 8.42 -29.90 -2.82
CA MET A 693 9.05 -30.03 -4.14
C MET A 693 10.56 -30.24 -4.03
N SER A 694 11.22 -29.50 -3.13
CA SER A 694 12.66 -29.66 -2.86
C SER A 694 12.99 -31.05 -2.31
N LEU A 695 12.19 -31.55 -1.37
CA LEU A 695 12.36 -32.89 -0.80
C LEU A 695 12.21 -33.98 -1.87
N LEU A 696 11.20 -33.86 -2.72
CA LEU A 696 10.96 -34.79 -3.82
C LEU A 696 12.13 -34.76 -4.81
N GLY A 697 12.62 -33.56 -5.17
CA GLY A 697 13.80 -33.38 -6.02
C GLY A 697 15.04 -34.06 -5.45
N ASP A 698 15.40 -33.75 -4.21
CA ASP A 698 16.57 -34.34 -3.54
C ASP A 698 16.45 -35.88 -3.42
N SER A 699 15.25 -36.37 -3.08
CA SER A 699 14.96 -37.81 -2.95
C SER A 699 15.16 -38.55 -4.27
N LEU A 700 14.55 -38.05 -5.35
CA LEU A 700 14.65 -38.68 -6.67
C LEU A 700 16.04 -38.54 -7.27
N GLN A 701 16.73 -37.45 -6.99
CA GLN A 701 18.13 -37.29 -7.37
C GLN A 701 18.99 -38.35 -6.67
N PHE A 702 18.88 -38.50 -5.35
CA PHE A 702 19.61 -39.52 -4.58
C PHE A 702 19.35 -40.94 -5.09
N LEU A 703 18.08 -41.30 -5.30
CA LEU A 703 17.69 -42.64 -5.75
C LEU A 703 18.20 -42.97 -7.17
N THR A 704 18.35 -41.96 -8.02
CA THR A 704 18.67 -42.19 -9.45
C THR A 704 20.10 -41.81 -9.85
N GLN A 705 20.91 -41.22 -8.96
CA GLN A 705 22.35 -41.03 -9.21
C GLN A 705 23.00 -42.39 -9.46
N ILE A 706 23.80 -42.52 -10.52
CA ILE A 706 24.55 -43.75 -10.85
C ILE A 706 25.75 -43.86 -9.93
#